data_AF-A0A4P5VD35-F1
#
_entry.id   AF-A0A4P5VD35-F1
#
_cell.length_a   1.000
_cell.length_b   1.000
_cell.length_c   1.000
_cell.angle_alpha   90.00
_cell.angle_beta   90.00
_cell.angle_gamma   90.00
#
_symmetry.space_group_name_H-M   'P 1'
#
loop_
_entity.id
_entity.type
_entity.pdbx_description
1 polymer ?
#
loop_
_entity_poly.entity_id
_entity_poly.type
_entity_poly.pdbx_seq_one_letter_code
_entity_poly.pdbx_strand_id
1 'polypeptide(L)'
;MAIFYLDPVGGNDANNGGSFANRWKTIASGPTAARVAPGDEIRFIESPAPTLIGNCTWTTGASARSITVPAGDVKLIDALAVNTGWVAAANVTLNAASSTRLIGAAAVNFTVGAAFTTGKLAHKPLSLDLTGFQQVNVWFRTSVALTAGTVFLDLCSDATGDTPIVSVPFTDSGQTTAWFAGLIAHTGSLGSIGSIALRATADPGIPIISINCLWASKAPGSADEITLATMISKTAYTTTPPLRGTGNGDEHLLGVMGDTSDTTVVLNRNSAQDNGLDTAGRGYDGVAETVATYAHQCFAYSEPRIWSPNEAATDALQTIWSGGWSATDMAARTGMTRYMLSSRNYSAGGFAFHTFANFAFSSALASNALPGSDGCRVENCLLTACGLASSGAVRGLSGVNTCYSTGVVQLGGNNQPVLTILENIYAWGGGVTYSGGRTVVRGITSRNSSGLGLNFSGNPGNESICVDDLVTINNQTGGIFTGIGINVRIRNALINEATEFGFAGNDGMVSVESLDKISGNDVLAHPWGRMTRQTAVVDTQASSLRVQVTSTNAISRAPLRLPLGQFEITRGVTTTIAIRMRRDNTGLSIGLSYLPTEGLPGITTEQRALMTAAANTWETVTLSLSPTGSGTQIISLDVIAWGGTTFNGYIESITVT
;
A
#
# COMPACT_ATOMS: atom_id res chain seq x y z
N MET A 1 -12.37 -30.47 -5.83
CA MET A 1 -11.88 -29.64 -4.72
C MET A 1 -11.68 -30.52 -3.52
N ALA A 2 -10.46 -30.94 -3.28
CA ALA A 2 -10.01 -31.50 -2.01
C ALA A 2 -9.68 -30.36 -1.03
N ILE A 3 -9.61 -30.70 0.25
CA ILE A 3 -9.23 -29.78 1.33
C ILE A 3 -7.93 -30.29 1.95
N PHE A 4 -6.95 -29.41 2.05
CA PHE A 4 -5.67 -29.65 2.71
C PHE A 4 -5.48 -28.72 3.91
N TYR A 5 -4.60 -29.10 4.83
CA TYR A 5 -4.38 -28.43 6.11
C TYR A 5 -2.91 -28.05 6.28
N LEU A 6 -2.66 -26.82 6.73
CA LEU A 6 -1.34 -26.27 7.00
C LEU A 6 -1.31 -25.57 8.36
N ASP A 7 -0.33 -25.95 9.19
CA ASP A 7 -0.06 -25.37 10.50
C ASP A 7 1.44 -25.07 10.62
N PRO A 8 1.83 -23.78 10.60
CA PRO A 8 3.24 -23.37 10.68
C PRO A 8 3.96 -23.80 11.96
N VAL A 9 3.22 -24.13 13.02
CA VAL A 9 3.76 -24.46 14.34
C VAL A 9 3.85 -25.97 14.51
N GLY A 10 2.71 -26.66 14.39
CA GLY A 10 2.59 -28.09 14.68
C GLY A 10 2.61 -29.03 13.47
N GLY A 11 2.72 -28.50 12.25
CA GLY A 11 2.72 -29.30 11.03
C GLY A 11 4.04 -30.05 10.74
N ASN A 12 4.00 -30.94 9.75
CA ASN A 12 5.18 -31.63 9.21
C ASN A 12 5.03 -31.83 7.69
N ASP A 13 6.01 -31.40 6.89
CA ASP A 13 5.93 -31.46 5.43
C ASP A 13 6.01 -32.89 4.86
N ALA A 14 6.45 -33.86 5.67
CA ALA A 14 6.37 -35.28 5.35
C ALA A 14 4.92 -35.81 5.36
N ASN A 15 4.00 -35.16 6.08
CA ASN A 15 2.59 -35.55 6.10
C ASN A 15 1.90 -35.23 4.78
N ASN A 16 0.78 -35.86 4.44
CA ASN A 16 0.09 -35.68 3.16
C ASN A 16 -0.84 -34.46 3.05
N GLY A 17 -1.06 -33.70 4.13
CA GLY A 17 -1.92 -32.52 4.17
C GLY A 17 -3.41 -32.84 4.20
N GLY A 18 -3.86 -34.09 4.05
CA GLY A 18 -5.27 -34.43 3.79
C GLY A 18 -6.18 -34.49 5.04
N SER A 19 -5.65 -34.21 6.22
CA SER A 19 -6.42 -34.14 7.48
C SER A 19 -5.71 -33.23 8.47
N PHE A 20 -6.42 -32.76 9.51
CA PHE A 20 -5.82 -31.98 10.59
C PHE A 20 -4.63 -32.70 11.26
N ALA A 21 -4.71 -34.02 11.46
CA ALA A 21 -3.61 -34.79 12.04
C ALA A 21 -2.37 -34.86 11.13
N ASN A 22 -2.58 -34.87 9.81
CA ASN A 22 -1.54 -34.97 8.79
C ASN A 22 -1.29 -33.63 8.08
N ARG A 23 -1.37 -32.51 8.78
CA ARG A 23 -1.17 -31.16 8.22
C ARG A 23 0.29 -30.86 7.89
N TRP A 24 0.50 -30.02 6.87
CA TRP A 24 1.81 -29.52 6.46
C TRP A 24 2.33 -28.42 7.37
N LYS A 25 3.64 -28.18 7.32
CA LYS A 25 4.32 -27.12 8.07
C LYS A 25 4.55 -25.88 7.20
N THR A 26 5.10 -26.07 6.01
CA THR A 26 5.56 -24.98 5.15
C THR A 26 4.76 -24.90 3.85
N ILE A 27 4.71 -23.70 3.30
CA ILE A 27 4.07 -23.43 2.00
C ILE A 27 4.94 -23.94 0.85
N ALA A 28 6.27 -23.89 1.00
CA ALA A 28 7.19 -24.25 -0.05
C ALA A 28 7.28 -25.77 -0.29
N SER A 29 7.21 -26.57 0.78
CA SER A 29 7.41 -28.02 0.70
C SER A 29 6.15 -28.85 0.93
N GLY A 30 5.13 -28.27 1.59
CA GLY A 30 3.83 -28.90 1.79
C GLY A 30 3.04 -29.01 0.47
N PRO A 31 2.34 -27.95 0.04
CA PRO A 31 1.51 -27.92 -1.17
C PRO A 31 2.35 -27.79 -2.46
N THR A 32 2.81 -28.93 -2.98
CA THR A 32 3.47 -28.99 -4.30
C THR A 32 2.52 -29.50 -5.39
N ALA A 33 2.84 -29.28 -6.66
CA ALA A 33 2.05 -29.64 -7.83
C ALA A 33 1.84 -31.16 -7.95
N ALA A 34 2.69 -31.95 -7.31
CA ALA A 34 2.53 -33.40 -7.21
C ALA A 34 1.49 -33.82 -6.15
N ARG A 35 1.04 -32.88 -5.30
CA ARG A 35 0.28 -33.14 -4.07
C ARG A 35 -1.05 -32.41 -4.01
N VAL A 36 -1.20 -31.31 -4.76
CA VAL A 36 -2.44 -30.55 -4.91
C VAL A 36 -2.79 -30.43 -6.39
N ALA A 37 -4.07 -30.24 -6.69
CA ALA A 37 -4.60 -30.01 -8.03
C ALA A 37 -5.26 -28.62 -8.13
N PRO A 38 -5.42 -28.07 -9.34
CA PRO A 38 -6.13 -26.81 -9.55
C PRO A 38 -7.56 -26.86 -8.98
N GLY A 39 -7.95 -25.82 -8.24
CA GLY A 39 -9.27 -25.75 -7.62
C GLY A 39 -9.38 -26.40 -6.23
N ASP A 40 -8.26 -26.84 -5.64
CA ASP A 40 -8.22 -27.31 -4.25
C ASP A 40 -8.19 -26.15 -3.24
N GLU A 41 -8.56 -26.44 -1.99
CA GLU A 41 -8.48 -25.49 -0.87
C GLU A 41 -7.36 -25.91 0.10
N ILE A 42 -6.47 -24.99 0.45
CA ILE A 42 -5.44 -25.14 1.46
C ILE A 42 -5.82 -24.26 2.65
N ARG A 43 -6.20 -24.89 3.75
CA ARG A 43 -6.63 -24.25 5.00
C ARG A 43 -5.45 -24.00 5.91
N PHE A 44 -5.33 -22.77 6.37
CA PHE A 44 -4.33 -22.34 7.34
C PHE A 44 -4.98 -22.16 8.70
N ILE A 45 -4.30 -22.68 9.71
CA ILE A 45 -4.67 -22.46 11.10
C ILE A 45 -4.74 -20.96 11.42
N GLU A 46 -5.69 -20.57 12.25
CA GLU A 46 -5.77 -19.22 12.81
C GLU A 46 -4.55 -18.93 13.68
N SER A 47 -4.14 -17.67 13.71
CA SER A 47 -3.10 -17.22 14.65
C SER A 47 -3.67 -17.08 16.07
N PRO A 48 -2.84 -17.17 17.12
CA PRO A 48 -3.29 -17.11 18.51
C PRO A 48 -4.18 -15.91 18.83
N ALA A 49 -5.22 -16.10 19.65
CA ALA A 49 -6.14 -15.02 20.02
C ALA A 49 -5.40 -13.78 20.54
N PRO A 50 -5.89 -12.56 20.27
CA PRO A 50 -5.26 -11.35 20.76
C PRO A 50 -5.23 -11.29 22.28
N THR A 51 -4.15 -10.73 22.82
CA THR A 51 -3.96 -10.59 24.26
C THR A 51 -3.89 -9.12 24.65
N LEU A 52 -4.60 -8.74 25.72
CA LEU A 52 -4.57 -7.37 26.23
C LEU A 52 -3.22 -7.11 26.88
N ILE A 53 -2.46 -6.13 26.36
CA ILE A 53 -1.16 -5.71 26.91
C ILE A 53 -1.29 -4.52 27.87
N GLY A 54 -2.51 -4.11 28.20
CA GLY A 54 -2.80 -2.94 29.04
C GLY A 54 -3.11 -1.69 28.24
N ASN A 55 -2.98 -0.52 28.88
CA ASN A 55 -3.25 0.76 28.24
C ASN A 55 -1.95 1.33 27.64
N CYS A 56 -1.90 1.43 26.33
CA CYS A 56 -0.79 2.07 25.63
C CYS A 56 -1.14 3.51 25.26
N THR A 57 -0.14 4.38 25.21
CA THR A 57 -0.31 5.75 24.71
C THR A 57 0.08 5.81 23.24
N TRP A 58 -0.91 6.10 22.41
CA TRP A 58 -0.81 6.30 20.99
C TRP A 58 -0.62 7.79 20.73
N THR A 59 0.43 8.17 20.00
CA THR A 59 0.64 9.54 19.52
C THR A 59 0.19 9.60 18.08
N THR A 60 -0.27 10.76 17.57
CA THR A 60 -0.69 10.90 16.16
C THR A 60 0.22 11.85 15.40
N GLY A 61 0.30 11.68 14.08
CA GLY A 61 0.93 12.61 13.16
C GLY A 61 2.13 12.05 12.41
N ALA A 62 2.78 12.91 11.62
CA ALA A 62 3.83 12.50 10.70
C ALA A 62 5.07 11.86 11.36
N SER A 63 5.25 12.10 12.66
CA SER A 63 6.37 11.56 13.46
C SER A 63 5.94 10.49 14.47
N ALA A 64 4.65 10.11 14.51
CA ALA A 64 4.09 9.22 15.52
C ALA A 64 4.40 7.74 15.29
N ARG A 65 5.69 7.41 15.27
CA ARG A 65 6.22 6.08 14.94
C ARG A 65 6.38 5.19 16.16
N SER A 66 5.91 5.63 17.32
CA SER A 66 6.07 4.89 18.56
C SER A 66 4.81 4.91 19.37
N ILE A 67 4.56 3.80 20.06
CA ILE A 67 3.59 3.72 21.13
C ILE A 67 4.32 3.60 22.46
N THR A 68 3.75 4.18 23.51
CA THR A 68 4.22 3.93 24.87
C THR A 68 3.49 2.72 25.43
N VAL A 69 4.21 1.67 25.77
CA VAL A 69 3.70 0.43 26.39
C VAL A 69 3.90 0.45 27.91
N PRO A 70 3.15 -0.36 28.67
CA PRO A 70 3.40 -0.53 30.09
C PRO A 70 4.84 -0.93 30.43
N ALA A 71 5.31 -0.48 31.59
CA ALA A 71 6.66 -0.79 32.04
C ALA A 71 6.80 -2.28 32.35
N GLY A 72 7.88 -2.89 31.85
CA GLY A 72 8.21 -4.28 32.09
C GLY A 72 7.78 -5.26 31.00
N ASP A 73 7.01 -4.82 30.00
CA ASP A 73 6.66 -5.63 28.82
C ASP A 73 7.87 -5.80 27.90
N VAL A 74 8.66 -4.73 27.79
CA VAL A 74 9.85 -4.63 26.95
C VAL A 74 11.02 -4.07 27.76
N LYS A 75 12.25 -4.41 27.37
CA LYS A 75 13.47 -3.83 27.96
C LYS A 75 14.51 -3.60 26.88
N LEU A 76 14.96 -2.36 26.74
CA LEU A 76 16.02 -2.06 25.80
C LEU A 76 17.34 -2.64 26.31
N ILE A 77 18.00 -3.46 25.48
CA ILE A 77 19.36 -3.95 25.77
C ILE A 77 20.37 -2.98 25.16
N ASP A 78 20.20 -2.65 23.88
CA ASP A 78 21.01 -1.67 23.16
C ASP A 78 20.22 -1.08 21.98
N ALA A 79 20.10 0.25 21.94
CA ALA A 79 19.51 0.96 20.81
C ALA A 79 20.34 0.78 19.52
N LEU A 80 21.63 0.45 19.65
CA LEU A 80 22.57 0.24 18.55
C LEU A 80 22.68 1.45 17.59
N ALA A 81 22.35 2.64 18.09
CA ALA A 81 22.28 3.88 17.31
C ALA A 81 23.64 4.44 16.90
N VAL A 82 24.73 3.95 17.53
CA VAL A 82 26.13 4.30 17.29
C VAL A 82 27.00 3.10 17.71
N ASN A 83 28.19 2.94 17.11
CA ASN A 83 29.14 1.88 17.46
C ASN A 83 29.90 2.14 18.78
N THR A 84 29.47 3.09 19.61
CA THR A 84 30.12 3.40 20.88
C THR A 84 29.94 2.27 21.90
N GLY A 85 31.04 1.94 22.58
CA GLY A 85 31.10 0.91 23.62
C GLY A 85 31.33 -0.52 23.10
N TRP A 86 31.23 -0.75 21.78
CA TRP A 86 31.64 -2.03 21.19
C TRP A 86 33.17 -2.11 21.08
N VAL A 87 33.72 -3.26 21.47
CA VAL A 87 35.14 -3.60 21.42
C VAL A 87 35.32 -4.74 20.42
N ALA A 88 36.00 -4.46 19.32
CA ALA A 88 36.27 -5.43 18.26
C ALA A 88 37.37 -6.41 18.67
N ALA A 89 37.27 -7.65 18.21
CA ALA A 89 38.39 -8.58 18.25
C ALA A 89 39.40 -8.28 17.13
N ALA A 90 40.55 -8.96 17.17
CA ALA A 90 41.52 -8.91 16.08
C ALA A 90 40.85 -9.32 14.76
N ASN A 91 41.19 -8.61 13.67
CA ASN A 91 40.64 -8.82 12.32
C ASN A 91 39.14 -8.50 12.17
N VAL A 92 38.54 -7.76 13.10
CA VAL A 92 37.18 -7.23 12.98
C VAL A 92 37.22 -5.71 13.06
N THR A 93 36.56 -5.03 12.13
CA THR A 93 36.44 -3.57 12.12
C THR A 93 35.00 -3.18 12.41
N LEU A 94 34.80 -2.26 13.36
CA LEU A 94 33.50 -1.72 13.72
C LEU A 94 33.22 -0.42 12.98
N ASN A 95 32.01 -0.28 12.43
CA ASN A 95 31.54 0.97 11.84
C ASN A 95 30.09 1.27 12.21
N ALA A 96 29.75 2.54 12.39
CA ALA A 96 28.36 2.99 12.46
C ALA A 96 27.84 3.23 11.03
N ALA A 97 26.82 2.49 10.62
CA ALA A 97 26.26 2.58 9.28
C ALA A 97 24.92 3.32 9.29
N SER A 98 24.92 4.58 8.85
CA SER A 98 23.71 5.38 8.72
C SER A 98 22.85 4.95 7.52
N SER A 99 23.44 4.52 6.40
CA SER A 99 22.73 4.17 5.17
C SER A 99 22.02 2.82 5.20
N THR A 100 22.32 1.96 6.18
CA THR A 100 21.79 0.59 6.21
C THR A 100 21.00 0.29 7.48
N ARG A 101 20.60 1.29 8.26
CA ARG A 101 19.88 1.13 9.55
C ARG A 101 18.38 0.83 9.38
N LEU A 102 17.74 0.34 10.45
CA LEU A 102 16.28 0.19 10.55
C LEU A 102 15.65 1.22 11.49
N ILE A 103 16.21 1.36 12.70
CA ILE A 103 15.74 2.26 13.76
C ILE A 103 16.93 3.11 14.24
N GLY A 104 16.64 4.35 14.64
CA GLY A 104 17.62 5.26 15.21
C GLY A 104 18.52 5.91 14.15
N ALA A 105 19.72 6.31 14.57
CA ALA A 105 20.66 7.09 13.74
C ALA A 105 21.63 6.22 12.91
N ALA A 106 21.94 5.00 13.35
CA ALA A 106 22.79 4.05 12.64
C ALA A 106 22.48 2.58 13.05
N ALA A 107 23.05 1.64 12.30
CA ALA A 107 23.28 0.26 12.73
C ALA A 107 24.75 0.03 13.05
N VAL A 108 25.07 -1.02 13.81
CA VAL A 108 26.46 -1.42 14.08
C VAL A 108 26.88 -2.46 13.04
N ASN A 109 27.93 -2.16 12.28
CA ASN A 109 28.54 -3.07 11.31
C ASN A 109 29.83 -3.67 11.88
N PHE A 110 29.94 -4.99 11.78
CA PHE A 110 31.12 -5.80 12.02
C PHE A 110 31.67 -6.27 10.68
N THR A 111 32.71 -5.61 10.18
CA THR A 111 33.41 -6.03 8.97
C THR A 111 34.45 -7.07 9.36
N VAL A 112 34.22 -8.32 8.97
CA VAL A 112 35.11 -9.44 9.26
C VAL A 112 36.22 -9.51 8.21
N GLY A 113 37.47 -9.47 8.65
CA GLY A 113 38.64 -9.59 7.80
C GLY A 113 39.02 -11.04 7.52
N ALA A 114 39.69 -11.28 6.40
CA ALA A 114 40.03 -12.63 5.92
C ALA A 114 40.90 -13.48 6.85
N ALA A 115 41.55 -12.87 7.85
CA ALA A 115 42.37 -13.57 8.85
C ALA A 115 41.56 -13.98 10.11
N PHE A 116 40.30 -13.56 10.21
CA PHE A 116 39.41 -14.05 11.26
C PHE A 116 38.95 -15.47 10.92
N THR A 117 38.83 -16.34 11.91
CA THR A 117 38.34 -17.73 11.72
C THR A 117 37.18 -18.02 12.65
N THR A 118 37.42 -18.14 13.96
CA THR A 118 36.37 -18.43 14.94
C THR A 118 36.57 -17.61 16.21
N GLY A 119 35.58 -17.64 17.10
CA GLY A 119 35.62 -16.97 18.40
C GLY A 119 34.84 -15.66 18.42
N LYS A 120 35.12 -14.83 19.41
CA LYS A 120 34.43 -13.56 19.65
C LYS A 120 34.80 -12.57 18.55
N LEU A 121 33.81 -12.05 17.83
CA LEU A 121 33.96 -11.00 16.81
C LEU A 121 34.05 -9.63 17.46
N ALA A 122 33.17 -9.37 18.43
CA ALA A 122 33.13 -8.14 19.21
C ALA A 122 32.28 -8.34 20.47
N HIS A 123 32.44 -7.46 21.45
CA HIS A 123 31.56 -7.40 22.62
C HIS A 123 31.29 -5.96 23.03
N LYS A 124 30.24 -5.75 23.84
CA LYS A 124 29.95 -4.49 24.50
C LYS A 124 29.65 -4.75 25.98
N PRO A 125 30.46 -4.21 26.91
CA PRO A 125 30.16 -4.24 28.33
C PRO A 125 28.84 -3.51 28.62
N LEU A 126 28.05 -4.06 29.53
CA LEU A 126 26.79 -3.49 30.00
C LEU A 126 26.51 -3.86 31.45
N SER A 127 25.44 -3.32 32.02
CA SER A 127 24.94 -3.72 33.33
C SER A 127 23.43 -3.67 33.27
N LEU A 128 22.81 -4.84 33.12
CA LEU A 128 21.39 -4.93 32.85
C LEU A 128 20.81 -6.18 33.52
N ASP A 129 19.72 -6.00 34.25
CA ASP A 129 18.94 -7.11 34.79
C ASP A 129 17.81 -7.44 33.82
N LEU A 130 17.86 -8.63 33.24
CA LEU A 130 16.84 -9.19 32.36
C LEU A 130 16.08 -10.34 33.03
N THR A 131 16.07 -10.40 34.37
CA THR A 131 15.48 -11.55 35.07
C THR A 131 14.00 -11.76 34.80
N GLY A 132 13.26 -10.68 34.50
CA GLY A 132 11.84 -10.69 34.13
C GLY A 132 11.53 -11.04 32.67
N PHE A 133 12.55 -11.35 31.86
CA PHE A 133 12.44 -11.55 30.42
C PHE A 133 12.97 -12.93 30.03
N GLN A 134 12.46 -13.47 28.92
CA GLN A 134 12.89 -14.78 28.40
C GLN A 134 13.07 -14.79 26.87
N GLN A 135 12.85 -13.65 26.22
CA GLN A 135 12.99 -13.54 24.76
C GLN A 135 13.95 -12.40 24.41
N VAL A 136 14.75 -12.61 23.36
CA VAL A 136 15.63 -11.60 22.76
C VAL A 136 15.16 -11.30 21.34
N ASN A 137 15.07 -10.02 21.04
CA ASN A 137 14.64 -9.47 19.76
C ASN A 137 15.80 -8.68 19.16
N VAL A 138 16.19 -9.00 17.93
CA VAL A 138 17.29 -8.30 17.23
C VAL A 138 17.02 -8.26 15.74
N TRP A 139 17.35 -7.16 15.07
CA TRP A 139 17.52 -7.19 13.63
C TRP A 139 18.96 -7.48 13.27
N PHE A 140 19.17 -8.39 12.32
CA PHE A 140 20.50 -8.64 11.76
C PHE A 140 20.48 -8.69 10.23
N ARG A 141 21.60 -8.35 9.60
CA ARG A 141 21.79 -8.32 8.14
C ARG A 141 23.21 -8.76 7.83
N THR A 142 23.42 -9.47 6.74
CA THR A 142 24.76 -9.95 6.34
C THR A 142 25.05 -9.63 4.88
N SER A 143 26.30 -9.32 4.52
CA SER A 143 26.66 -9.07 3.11
C SER A 143 26.85 -10.36 2.29
N VAL A 144 27.00 -11.51 2.95
CA VAL A 144 27.04 -12.85 2.37
C VAL A 144 26.06 -13.76 3.12
N ALA A 145 25.57 -14.82 2.47
CA ALA A 145 24.71 -15.79 3.13
C ALA A 145 25.55 -16.53 4.19
N LEU A 146 25.01 -16.66 5.40
CA LEU A 146 25.65 -17.40 6.48
C LEU A 146 24.88 -18.68 6.73
N THR A 147 25.60 -19.79 6.83
CA THR A 147 25.02 -21.05 7.31
C THR A 147 24.44 -20.86 8.71
N ALA A 148 23.28 -21.46 8.98
CA ALA A 148 22.66 -21.42 10.30
C ALA A 148 23.66 -21.83 11.40
N GLY A 149 23.73 -21.04 12.47
CA GLY A 149 24.61 -21.32 13.59
C GLY A 149 26.10 -21.08 13.33
N THR A 150 26.49 -20.39 12.24
CA THR A 150 27.87 -19.89 12.08
C THR A 150 28.17 -18.72 13.03
N VAL A 151 27.19 -17.85 13.26
CA VAL A 151 27.31 -16.67 14.14
C VAL A 151 26.24 -16.72 15.22
N PHE A 152 26.60 -16.29 16.43
CA PHE A 152 25.75 -16.20 17.60
C PHE A 152 25.80 -14.80 18.20
N LEU A 153 24.68 -14.35 18.74
CA LEU A 153 24.60 -13.29 19.73
C LEU A 153 24.61 -13.92 21.12
N ASP A 154 25.60 -13.61 21.94
CA ASP A 154 25.71 -14.08 23.30
C ASP A 154 25.31 -12.98 24.30
N LEU A 155 24.49 -13.32 25.28
CA LEU A 155 24.31 -12.55 26.50
C LEU A 155 25.22 -13.16 27.57
N CYS A 156 26.15 -12.39 28.11
CA CYS A 156 27.22 -12.89 28.96
C CYS A 156 27.12 -12.35 30.39
N SER A 157 27.55 -13.15 31.38
CA SER A 157 27.55 -12.76 32.80
C SER A 157 28.67 -11.78 33.15
N ASP A 158 29.78 -11.84 32.42
CA ASP A 158 30.94 -10.95 32.61
C ASP A 158 30.89 -9.73 31.70
N ALA A 159 31.81 -8.78 31.93
CA ALA A 159 31.90 -7.54 31.16
C ALA A 159 32.65 -7.67 29.82
N THR A 160 33.36 -8.78 29.59
CA THR A 160 34.25 -8.95 28.44
C THR A 160 33.65 -9.82 27.33
N GLY A 161 32.47 -10.39 27.54
CA GLY A 161 31.78 -11.25 26.58
C GLY A 161 32.35 -12.66 26.51
N ASP A 162 32.99 -13.17 27.57
CA ASP A 162 33.70 -14.45 27.56
C ASP A 162 32.89 -15.63 28.14
N THR A 163 31.87 -15.34 28.95
CA THR A 163 31.03 -16.33 29.65
C THR A 163 29.57 -16.17 29.22
N PRO A 164 29.17 -16.77 28.08
CA PRO A 164 27.77 -16.76 27.65
C PRO A 164 26.88 -17.45 28.69
N ILE A 165 25.80 -16.78 29.07
CA ILE A 165 24.66 -17.39 29.78
C ILE A 165 23.62 -17.86 28.77
N VAL A 166 23.38 -17.04 27.74
CA VAL A 166 22.43 -17.32 26.66
C VAL A 166 23.15 -17.11 25.34
N SER A 167 23.13 -18.12 24.48
CA SER A 167 23.69 -18.07 23.12
C SER A 167 22.58 -18.19 22.09
N VAL A 168 22.55 -17.25 21.18
CA VAL A 168 21.45 -17.04 20.24
C VAL A 168 21.98 -17.20 18.82
N PRO A 169 21.74 -18.34 18.14
CA PRO A 169 22.23 -18.51 16.77
C PRO A 169 21.52 -17.54 15.83
N PHE A 170 22.27 -16.94 14.92
CA PHE A 170 21.66 -16.35 13.73
C PHE A 170 21.17 -17.51 12.86
N THR A 171 19.89 -17.46 12.50
CA THR A 171 19.29 -18.41 11.56
C THR A 171 19.96 -18.24 10.20
N ASP A 172 19.93 -19.29 9.37
CA ASP A 172 20.42 -19.22 7.99
C ASP A 172 19.80 -18.00 7.31
N SER A 173 20.65 -17.05 6.90
CA SER A 173 20.16 -15.85 6.26
C SER A 173 19.68 -16.13 4.84
N GLY A 174 20.17 -17.21 4.19
CA GLY A 174 19.83 -17.66 2.83
C GLY A 174 20.01 -16.61 1.72
N GLN A 175 20.29 -15.36 2.10
CA GLN A 175 20.26 -14.16 1.29
C GLN A 175 21.23 -13.14 1.85
N THR A 176 21.68 -12.28 0.95
CA THR A 176 22.60 -11.19 1.23
C THR A 176 21.82 -9.89 1.30
N THR A 177 22.26 -8.97 2.16
CA THR A 177 21.86 -7.56 2.21
C THR A 177 20.43 -7.22 2.68
N ALA A 178 19.61 -8.20 3.08
CA ALA A 178 18.33 -7.97 3.74
C ALA A 178 18.48 -7.98 5.27
N TRP A 179 17.60 -7.25 5.96
CA TRP A 179 17.43 -7.40 7.41
C TRP A 179 16.51 -8.58 7.72
N PHE A 180 16.80 -9.25 8.82
CA PHE A 180 16.07 -10.38 9.37
C PHE A 180 15.75 -10.13 10.83
N ALA A 181 14.54 -10.49 11.25
CA ALA A 181 14.15 -10.50 12.65
C ALA A 181 14.69 -11.79 13.29
N GLY A 182 15.61 -11.64 14.24
CA GLY A 182 15.94 -12.66 15.22
C GLY A 182 14.98 -12.54 16.40
N LEU A 183 14.08 -13.50 16.54
CA LEU A 183 13.28 -13.73 17.74
C LEU A 183 13.75 -15.04 18.37
N ILE A 184 14.31 -14.97 19.58
CA ILE A 184 14.82 -16.17 20.26
C ILE A 184 14.23 -16.27 21.65
N ALA A 185 13.57 -17.40 21.87
CA ALA A 185 13.03 -17.82 23.15
C ALA A 185 14.07 -18.61 23.96
N HIS A 186 14.27 -18.19 25.19
CA HIS A 186 14.97 -18.96 26.22
C HIS A 186 13.93 -19.65 27.11
N THR A 187 14.22 -20.86 27.58
CA THR A 187 13.29 -21.63 28.43
C THR A 187 13.23 -21.14 29.88
N GLY A 188 14.04 -20.15 30.23
CA GLY A 188 14.09 -19.54 31.55
C GLY A 188 14.38 -18.06 31.48
N SER A 189 14.68 -17.49 32.65
CA SER A 189 15.08 -16.10 32.81
C SER A 189 16.38 -15.80 32.06
N LEU A 190 16.47 -14.64 31.38
CA LEU A 190 17.72 -14.19 30.75
C LEU A 190 18.80 -13.79 31.78
N GLY A 191 18.41 -13.52 33.03
CA GLY A 191 19.33 -13.26 34.14
C GLY A 191 19.96 -11.86 34.14
N SER A 192 20.98 -11.68 34.98
CA SER A 192 21.78 -10.45 35.02
C SER A 192 22.89 -10.52 33.98
N ILE A 193 22.95 -9.53 33.09
CA ILE A 193 23.86 -9.47 31.96
C ILE A 193 24.96 -8.43 32.22
N GLY A 194 26.22 -8.86 32.06
CA GLY A 194 27.41 -8.02 32.14
C GLY A 194 27.93 -7.58 30.77
N SER A 195 27.60 -8.28 29.69
CA SER A 195 27.93 -7.86 28.32
C SER A 195 27.08 -8.58 27.27
N ILE A 196 27.08 -8.02 26.06
CA ILE A 196 26.64 -8.71 24.85
C ILE A 196 27.84 -8.97 23.96
N ALA A 197 27.88 -10.11 23.29
CA ALA A 197 28.94 -10.47 22.35
C ALA A 197 28.39 -11.03 21.05
N LEU A 198 29.10 -10.79 19.96
CA LEU A 198 28.90 -11.50 18.71
C LEU A 198 30.02 -12.52 18.57
N ARG A 199 29.69 -13.79 18.35
CA ARG A 199 30.66 -14.90 18.29
C ARG A 199 30.45 -15.74 17.04
N ALA A 200 31.53 -16.15 16.40
CA ALA A 200 31.52 -17.11 15.31
C ALA A 200 31.99 -18.50 15.81
N THR A 201 31.24 -19.55 15.50
CA THR A 201 31.62 -20.96 15.80
C THR A 201 32.32 -21.64 14.62
N ALA A 202 32.17 -21.09 13.42
CA ALA A 202 32.85 -21.49 12.20
C ALA A 202 33.30 -20.23 11.45
N ASP A 203 34.23 -20.39 10.50
CA ASP A 203 34.70 -19.30 9.65
C ASP A 203 33.53 -18.67 8.89
N PRO A 204 33.15 -17.42 9.19
CA PRO A 204 32.06 -16.76 8.50
C PRO A 204 32.51 -16.21 7.13
N GLY A 205 33.81 -16.25 6.82
CA GLY A 205 34.45 -15.63 5.68
C GLY A 205 34.72 -14.15 5.90
N ILE A 206 34.40 -13.33 4.91
CA ILE A 206 34.54 -11.86 4.96
C ILE A 206 33.19 -11.09 4.92
N PRO A 207 32.18 -11.47 5.74
CA PRO A 207 30.93 -10.75 5.78
C PRO A 207 31.12 -9.37 6.43
N ILE A 208 30.24 -8.46 6.02
CA ILE A 208 29.78 -7.39 6.89
C ILE A 208 28.54 -7.93 7.58
N ILE A 209 28.57 -8.03 8.91
CA ILE A 209 27.43 -8.36 9.74
C ILE A 209 26.91 -7.05 10.32
N SER A 210 25.64 -6.75 10.15
CA SER A 210 24.99 -5.57 10.72
C SER A 210 23.97 -6.03 11.76
N ILE A 211 23.91 -5.35 12.91
CA ILE A 211 22.84 -5.51 13.90
C ILE A 211 22.18 -4.17 14.20
N ASN A 212 20.89 -4.19 14.50
CA ASN A 212 20.14 -3.00 14.91
C ASN A 212 18.98 -3.36 15.84
N CYS A 213 18.65 -2.46 16.77
CA CYS A 213 17.58 -2.59 17.76
C CYS A 213 17.58 -3.94 18.52
N LEU A 214 18.34 -4.01 19.61
CA LEU A 214 18.42 -5.18 20.48
C LEU A 214 17.64 -4.95 21.77
N TRP A 215 16.65 -5.80 22.06
CA TRP A 215 15.78 -5.65 23.22
C TRP A 215 15.25 -7.01 23.72
N ALA A 216 14.78 -7.03 24.95
CA ALA A 216 14.21 -8.22 25.60
C ALA A 216 12.70 -8.12 25.74
N SER A 217 12.02 -9.27 25.69
CA SER A 217 10.57 -9.37 25.92
C SER A 217 10.21 -10.55 26.82
N LYS A 218 8.95 -10.58 27.26
CA LYS A 218 8.37 -11.56 28.19
C LYS A 218 8.48 -13.00 27.66
N ALA A 219 8.08 -13.96 28.48
CA ALA A 219 8.04 -15.38 28.12
C ALA A 219 7.22 -15.65 26.85
N PRO A 220 7.63 -16.59 25.98
CA PRO A 220 6.80 -17.06 24.88
C PRO A 220 5.41 -17.46 25.35
N GLY A 221 4.37 -16.88 24.74
CA GLY A 221 2.98 -17.13 25.10
C GLY A 221 2.49 -16.38 26.35
N SER A 222 3.28 -15.47 26.91
CA SER A 222 2.78 -14.53 27.92
C SER A 222 1.73 -13.60 27.30
N ALA A 223 0.70 -13.25 28.07
CA ALA A 223 -0.39 -12.38 27.56
C ALA A 223 0.10 -10.97 27.20
N ASP A 224 1.19 -10.52 27.81
CA ASP A 224 1.84 -9.22 27.62
C ASP A 224 3.10 -9.32 26.74
N GLU A 225 3.29 -10.41 25.99
CA GLU A 225 4.46 -10.52 25.12
C GLU A 225 4.37 -9.59 23.90
N ILE A 226 5.43 -8.81 23.68
CA ILE A 226 5.62 -8.00 22.48
C ILE A 226 6.95 -8.43 21.88
N THR A 227 6.96 -8.79 20.60
CA THR A 227 8.15 -9.27 19.89
C THR A 227 8.22 -8.64 18.49
N LEU A 228 9.31 -8.90 17.77
CA LEU A 228 9.42 -8.63 16.32
C LEU A 228 8.52 -9.55 15.46
N ALA A 229 7.67 -10.38 16.05
CA ALA A 229 6.61 -11.14 15.38
C ALA A 229 5.21 -10.71 15.83
N THR A 230 5.10 -9.58 16.52
CA THR A 230 3.84 -9.06 17.06
C THR A 230 3.29 -7.94 16.18
N MET A 231 1.98 -7.97 15.93
CA MET A 231 1.21 -6.79 15.50
C MET A 231 0.45 -6.22 16.70
N ILE A 232 0.15 -4.93 16.68
CA ILE A 232 -0.56 -4.24 17.77
C ILE A 232 -1.74 -3.43 17.22
N SER A 233 -2.82 -3.36 17.99
CA SER A 233 -4.03 -2.60 17.66
C SER A 233 -4.81 -2.28 18.94
N LYS A 234 -5.69 -1.26 18.89
CA LYS A 234 -6.67 -0.97 19.96
C LYS A 234 -7.85 -1.94 20.00
N THR A 235 -7.99 -2.80 18.99
CA THR A 235 -9.11 -3.74 18.90
C THR A 235 -8.65 -5.18 19.12
N ALA A 236 -9.41 -5.90 19.95
CA ALA A 236 -9.31 -7.34 20.09
C ALA A 236 -9.95 -8.05 18.89
N TYR A 237 -9.25 -8.12 17.75
CA TYR A 237 -9.71 -8.89 16.59
C TYR A 237 -9.75 -10.39 16.92
N THR A 238 -10.91 -10.86 17.39
CA THR A 238 -11.18 -12.29 17.63
C THR A 238 -11.80 -12.97 16.41
N THR A 239 -12.28 -12.20 15.43
CA THR A 239 -12.86 -12.68 14.17
C THR A 239 -12.19 -11.99 12.99
N THR A 240 -12.58 -12.35 11.76
CA THR A 240 -12.22 -11.57 10.56
C THR A 240 -12.45 -10.08 10.87
N PRO A 241 -11.42 -9.21 10.73
CA PRO A 241 -11.56 -7.79 10.96
C PRO A 241 -12.73 -7.30 10.13
N PRO A 242 -13.64 -6.48 10.68
CA PRO A 242 -14.58 -5.77 9.85
C PRO A 242 -13.77 -5.04 8.77
N LEU A 243 -14.04 -5.35 7.51
CA LEU A 243 -13.66 -4.49 6.40
C LEU A 243 -14.29 -3.14 6.70
N ARG A 244 -13.46 -2.18 7.13
CA ARG A 244 -13.92 -0.93 7.73
C ARG A 244 -14.91 -0.23 6.80
N GLY A 245 -16.12 0.08 7.28
CA GLY A 245 -17.14 0.68 6.43
C GLY A 245 -18.20 1.53 7.12
N THR A 246 -18.24 1.63 8.46
CA THR A 246 -19.39 2.27 9.13
C THR A 246 -19.10 3.30 10.22
N GLY A 247 -17.84 3.58 10.60
CA GLY A 247 -17.53 4.77 11.42
C GLY A 247 -16.26 4.67 12.26
N ASN A 248 -15.40 5.70 12.13
CA ASN A 248 -14.40 6.29 13.05
C ASN A 248 -13.72 5.52 14.23
N GLY A 249 -13.83 4.19 14.40
CA GLY A 249 -13.32 3.49 15.60
C GLY A 249 -12.42 2.27 15.40
N ASP A 250 -12.53 1.54 14.28
CA ASP A 250 -11.87 0.22 14.19
C ASP A 250 -10.41 0.31 13.72
N GLU A 251 -9.44 0.22 14.62
CA GLU A 251 -8.05 0.54 14.26
C GLU A 251 -7.23 -0.60 13.69
N HIS A 252 -6.37 -0.25 12.75
CA HIS A 252 -5.51 -1.17 12.03
C HIS A 252 -4.56 -1.97 12.92
N LEU A 253 -4.19 -3.18 12.46
CA LEU A 253 -3.06 -3.92 12.99
C LEU A 253 -1.76 -3.31 12.46
N LEU A 254 -0.87 -2.90 13.35
CA LEU A 254 0.43 -2.32 13.03
C LEU A 254 1.54 -3.28 13.46
N GLY A 255 2.46 -3.62 12.57
CA GLY A 255 3.62 -4.46 12.93
C GLY A 255 4.56 -3.74 13.89
N VAL A 256 5.19 -4.48 14.80
CA VAL A 256 6.26 -3.98 15.66
C VAL A 256 7.59 -4.03 14.92
N MET A 257 8.30 -2.90 14.87
CA MET A 257 9.63 -2.82 14.27
C MET A 257 10.74 -2.99 15.31
N GLY A 258 10.48 -2.70 16.57
CA GLY A 258 11.50 -2.74 17.60
C GLY A 258 11.17 -1.82 18.75
N ASP A 259 12.21 -1.40 19.47
CA ASP A 259 12.10 -0.64 20.70
C ASP A 259 13.20 0.45 20.75
N THR A 260 12.91 1.55 21.42
CA THR A 260 13.85 2.66 21.65
C THR A 260 14.02 3.03 23.13
N SER A 261 13.22 2.45 24.03
CA SER A 261 13.35 2.64 25.48
C SER A 261 12.58 1.55 26.22
N ASP A 262 12.72 1.39 27.53
CA ASP A 262 11.99 0.34 28.29
C ASP A 262 10.44 0.41 28.26
N THR A 263 9.88 1.36 27.53
CA THR A 263 8.43 1.59 27.38
C THR A 263 8.04 2.01 25.96
N THR A 264 8.91 1.97 24.94
CA THR A 264 8.64 2.64 23.65
C THR A 264 8.82 1.74 22.44
N VAL A 265 7.76 1.02 22.09
CA VAL A 265 7.73 0.19 20.89
C VAL A 265 7.62 1.06 19.64
N VAL A 266 8.53 0.85 18.70
CA VAL A 266 8.54 1.48 17.37
C VAL A 266 7.68 0.66 16.42
N LEU A 267 6.77 1.34 15.74
CA LEU A 267 5.91 0.78 14.72
C LEU A 267 6.65 0.62 13.40
N ASN A 268 6.25 -0.40 12.65
CA ASN A 268 6.83 -0.75 11.38
C ASN A 268 6.72 0.38 10.34
N ARG A 269 7.86 0.69 9.71
CA ARG A 269 8.02 1.71 8.68
C ARG A 269 7.95 1.08 7.30
N ASN A 270 7.45 1.87 6.36
CA ASN A 270 7.33 1.50 4.96
C ASN A 270 8.39 2.21 4.08
N SER A 271 9.66 2.12 4.45
CA SER A 271 10.73 2.62 3.60
C SER A 271 11.85 1.61 3.54
N ALA A 272 11.84 0.80 2.48
CA ALA A 272 12.90 -0.15 2.20
C ALA A 272 14.27 0.56 2.11
N GLN A 273 14.36 1.83 1.71
CA GLN A 273 15.63 2.56 1.54
C GLN A 273 15.75 3.79 2.44
N ASP A 274 15.68 3.63 3.77
CA ASP A 274 16.01 4.77 4.62
C ASP A 274 17.52 5.03 4.67
N ASN A 275 18.04 5.58 3.57
CA ASN A 275 19.36 6.21 3.44
C ASN A 275 19.47 7.50 4.28
N GLY A 276 18.61 7.70 5.29
CA GLY A 276 18.69 8.84 6.19
C GLY A 276 17.62 9.93 6.06
N LEU A 277 16.46 9.64 5.47
CA LEU A 277 15.37 10.59 5.36
C LEU A 277 14.29 10.29 6.41
N ASP A 278 14.66 10.52 7.67
CA ASP A 278 13.85 10.24 8.86
C ASP A 278 12.54 11.05 8.93
N THR A 279 12.23 11.90 7.95
CA THR A 279 11.14 12.88 7.99
C THR A 279 9.85 12.48 7.26
N ALA A 280 9.83 11.44 6.43
CA ALA A 280 8.70 11.22 5.51
C ALA A 280 7.73 10.05 5.84
N GLY A 281 8.14 9.02 6.58
CA GLY A 281 7.25 7.91 6.92
C GLY A 281 6.30 8.27 8.07
N ARG A 282 4.99 8.41 7.84
CA ARG A 282 4.04 8.73 8.92
C ARG A 282 3.66 7.45 9.67
N GLY A 283 3.71 7.50 11.01
CA GLY A 283 3.39 6.37 11.88
C GLY A 283 1.88 6.20 12.08
N TYR A 284 1.41 6.00 13.30
CA TYR A 284 -0.02 5.91 13.58
C TYR A 284 -0.72 7.26 13.29
N ASP A 285 -1.84 7.22 12.57
CA ASP A 285 -2.53 8.39 12.01
C ASP A 285 -3.94 8.61 12.58
N GLY A 286 -4.36 7.79 13.53
CA GLY A 286 -5.64 7.97 14.21
C GLY A 286 -5.57 9.02 15.32
N VAL A 287 -6.36 8.88 16.37
CA VAL A 287 -6.44 9.85 17.47
C VAL A 287 -5.36 9.55 18.51
N ALA A 288 -4.62 10.59 18.91
CA ALA A 288 -3.70 10.46 20.04
C ALA A 288 -4.48 10.23 21.33
N GLU A 289 -4.25 9.10 21.99
CA GLU A 289 -4.99 8.70 23.18
C GLU A 289 -4.26 7.59 23.97
N THR A 290 -4.66 7.39 25.22
CA THR A 290 -4.23 6.26 26.04
C THR A 290 -5.39 5.29 26.22
N VAL A 291 -5.21 4.06 25.77
CA VAL A 291 -6.33 3.13 25.55
C VAL A 291 -5.88 1.68 25.58
N ALA A 292 -6.80 0.78 25.90
CA ALA A 292 -6.60 -0.66 25.86
C ALA A 292 -6.03 -1.06 24.50
N THR A 293 -4.91 -1.76 24.54
CA THR A 293 -4.16 -2.18 23.36
C THR A 293 -3.93 -3.68 23.42
N TYR A 294 -3.99 -4.32 22.27
CA TYR A 294 -3.90 -5.76 22.12
C TYR A 294 -2.68 -6.13 21.29
N ALA A 295 -1.93 -7.11 21.76
CA ALA A 295 -0.90 -7.81 21.00
C ALA A 295 -1.54 -8.93 20.17
N HIS A 296 -1.12 -9.03 18.93
CA HIS A 296 -1.56 -9.98 17.93
C HIS A 296 -0.35 -10.76 17.48
N GLN A 297 -0.15 -11.95 18.06
CA GLN A 297 0.99 -12.79 17.69
C GLN A 297 0.82 -13.32 16.27
N CYS A 298 1.86 -13.16 15.46
CA CYS A 298 1.91 -13.64 14.09
C CYS A 298 2.76 -14.89 14.00
N PHE A 299 2.54 -15.66 12.94
CA PHE A 299 3.54 -16.65 12.54
C PHE A 299 4.76 -15.91 11.97
N ALA A 300 5.90 -16.05 12.64
CA ALA A 300 7.18 -15.59 12.12
C ALA A 300 7.62 -16.53 10.99
N TYR A 301 7.72 -16.01 9.77
CA TYR A 301 8.26 -16.79 8.66
C TYR A 301 9.77 -16.56 8.61
N SER A 302 10.55 -17.58 8.96
CA SER A 302 12.02 -17.53 8.98
C SER A 302 12.67 -18.15 7.74
N GLU A 303 11.89 -18.71 6.81
CA GLU A 303 12.48 -19.33 5.61
C GLU A 303 12.79 -18.29 4.51
N PRO A 304 13.93 -18.44 3.81
CA PRO A 304 14.43 -17.44 2.86
C PRO A 304 13.62 -17.33 1.55
N ARG A 305 12.66 -18.23 1.26
CA ARG A 305 11.79 -18.16 0.08
C ARG A 305 10.34 -17.96 0.50
N ILE A 306 9.91 -16.71 0.42
CA ILE A 306 8.85 -16.24 1.29
C ILE A 306 7.48 -16.77 0.98
N TRP A 307 7.14 -17.24 -0.23
CA TRP A 307 5.80 -17.75 -0.57
C TRP A 307 5.79 -18.20 -2.05
N SER A 308 6.63 -19.16 -2.44
CA SER A 308 6.62 -19.68 -3.82
C SER A 308 5.85 -21.00 -3.83
N PRO A 309 4.52 -20.99 -3.98
CA PRO A 309 3.79 -22.24 -4.14
C PRO A 309 4.34 -22.93 -5.38
N ASN A 310 4.68 -24.19 -5.25
CA ASN A 310 5.13 -24.98 -6.38
C ASN A 310 3.95 -25.79 -6.90
N GLU A 311 2.82 -25.15 -7.20
CA GLU A 311 1.57 -25.83 -7.57
C GLU A 311 1.02 -25.35 -8.93
N ALA A 312 0.01 -26.05 -9.46
CA ALA A 312 -0.36 -25.99 -10.88
C ALA A 312 -1.65 -25.22 -11.16
N ALA A 313 -2.04 -24.26 -10.31
CA ALA A 313 -3.25 -23.44 -10.47
C ALA A 313 -3.44 -22.89 -11.90
N THR A 314 -4.71 -22.76 -12.31
CA THR A 314 -5.09 -22.32 -13.67
C THR A 314 -6.21 -21.28 -13.61
N ASP A 315 -6.36 -20.47 -14.65
CA ASP A 315 -7.43 -19.45 -14.73
C ASP A 315 -8.84 -20.03 -14.53
N ALA A 316 -9.08 -21.23 -15.08
CA ALA A 316 -10.36 -21.92 -14.95
C ALA A 316 -10.60 -22.48 -13.54
N LEU A 317 -9.54 -22.84 -12.82
CA LEU A 317 -9.59 -23.52 -11.51
C LEU A 317 -8.47 -22.98 -10.62
N GLN A 318 -8.81 -21.95 -9.85
CA GLN A 318 -7.89 -21.30 -8.92
C GLN A 318 -7.73 -22.12 -7.65
N THR A 319 -6.50 -22.29 -7.17
CA THR A 319 -6.27 -22.86 -5.84
C THR A 319 -6.55 -21.81 -4.78
N ILE A 320 -7.28 -22.21 -3.73
CA ILE A 320 -7.73 -21.32 -2.66
C ILE A 320 -6.81 -21.50 -1.46
N TRP A 321 -6.10 -20.46 -1.08
CA TRP A 321 -5.39 -20.33 0.17
C TRP A 321 -6.33 -19.64 1.14
N SER A 322 -6.80 -20.33 2.18
CA SER A 322 -7.75 -19.75 3.14
C SER A 322 -7.19 -19.76 4.55
N GLY A 323 -7.01 -18.58 5.14
CA GLY A 323 -6.62 -18.36 6.52
C GLY A 323 -7.77 -18.37 7.53
N GLY A 324 -7.39 -18.43 8.80
CA GLY A 324 -8.30 -18.21 9.93
C GLY A 324 -9.12 -19.41 10.37
N TRP A 325 -8.67 -20.63 10.07
CA TRP A 325 -9.39 -21.84 10.47
C TRP A 325 -9.08 -22.25 11.91
N SER A 326 -10.10 -22.73 12.63
CA SER A 326 -10.03 -23.06 14.05
C SER A 326 -8.77 -23.86 14.41
N ALA A 327 -8.14 -23.53 15.53
CA ALA A 327 -6.94 -24.23 15.99
C ALA A 327 -7.18 -25.69 16.42
N THR A 328 -8.44 -26.12 16.57
CA THR A 328 -8.80 -27.45 17.07
C THR A 328 -8.91 -28.49 15.96
N ASP A 329 -9.54 -28.14 14.84
CA ASP A 329 -9.87 -29.09 13.76
C ASP A 329 -9.87 -28.47 12.35
N MET A 330 -9.76 -27.14 12.25
CA MET A 330 -9.94 -26.38 11.01
C MET A 330 -11.28 -26.68 10.28
N ALA A 331 -12.33 -27.01 11.03
CA ALA A 331 -13.68 -27.25 10.49
C ALA A 331 -14.49 -25.96 10.30
N ALA A 332 -14.19 -24.92 11.08
CA ALA A 332 -14.82 -23.61 11.01
C ALA A 332 -13.79 -22.50 10.87
N ARG A 333 -14.15 -21.43 10.16
CA ARG A 333 -13.33 -20.22 10.07
C ARG A 333 -13.71 -19.27 11.20
N THR A 334 -12.83 -19.14 12.18
CA THR A 334 -13.06 -18.39 13.42
C THR A 334 -12.27 -17.09 13.50
N GLY A 335 -11.20 -16.93 12.72
CA GLY A 335 -10.32 -15.77 12.81
C GLY A 335 -9.58 -15.42 11.52
N MET A 336 -8.29 -15.09 11.66
CA MET A 336 -7.35 -14.85 10.56
C MET A 336 -6.04 -15.58 10.79
N THR A 337 -5.34 -15.87 9.70
CA THR A 337 -3.93 -16.28 9.75
C THR A 337 -3.07 -15.03 9.54
N ARG A 338 -2.29 -14.66 10.56
CA ARG A 338 -1.38 -13.52 10.59
C ARG A 338 0.06 -13.96 10.34
N TYR A 339 0.74 -13.29 9.42
CA TYR A 339 2.15 -13.49 9.11
C TYR A 339 2.94 -12.21 9.28
N MET A 340 4.11 -12.33 9.89
CA MET A 340 5.12 -11.27 9.88
C MET A 340 6.28 -11.69 8.97
N LEU A 341 6.46 -10.91 7.91
CA LEU A 341 7.46 -11.11 6.87
C LEU A 341 8.74 -10.38 7.29
N SER A 342 9.72 -11.18 7.68
CA SER A 342 10.96 -10.71 8.30
C SER A 342 12.01 -10.17 7.32
N SER A 343 11.86 -10.37 6.00
CA SER A 343 12.88 -9.97 5.01
C SER A 343 12.35 -9.18 3.80
N ARG A 344 13.27 -8.46 3.14
CA ARG A 344 13.08 -7.69 1.89
C ARG A 344 13.00 -8.61 0.66
N ASN A 345 12.16 -9.65 0.70
CA ASN A 345 11.98 -10.50 -0.46
C ASN A 345 11.14 -9.78 -1.52
N TYR A 346 11.84 -9.24 -2.51
CA TYR A 346 11.25 -9.03 -3.83
C TYR A 346 10.78 -10.40 -4.36
N SER A 347 9.50 -10.47 -4.69
CA SER A 347 8.83 -11.54 -5.44
C SER A 347 8.98 -12.95 -4.86
N ALA A 348 7.93 -13.40 -4.16
CA ALA A 348 7.40 -14.74 -4.43
C ALA A 348 7.30 -14.92 -5.96
N GLY A 349 7.68 -16.10 -6.46
CA GLY A 349 7.36 -16.46 -7.85
C GLY A 349 5.87 -16.23 -8.04
N GLY A 350 5.49 -15.44 -9.05
CA GLY A 350 4.15 -14.87 -9.17
C GLY A 350 3.08 -15.92 -8.92
N PHE A 351 2.26 -15.69 -7.91
CA PHE A 351 1.04 -16.43 -7.70
C PHE A 351 0.18 -16.18 -8.93
N ALA A 352 0.09 -17.16 -9.84
CA ALA A 352 -0.80 -17.09 -10.99
C ALA A 352 -2.07 -17.84 -10.63
N PHE A 353 -3.23 -17.21 -10.79
CA PHE A 353 -4.52 -17.90 -10.62
C PHE A 353 -4.76 -18.49 -9.21
N HIS A 354 -4.39 -17.79 -8.14
CA HIS A 354 -4.73 -18.22 -6.77
C HIS A 354 -5.73 -17.26 -6.12
N THR A 355 -6.55 -17.79 -5.21
CA THR A 355 -7.35 -16.97 -4.30
C THR A 355 -6.71 -16.97 -2.91
N PHE A 356 -6.46 -15.81 -2.33
CA PHE A 356 -6.08 -15.66 -0.92
C PHE A 356 -7.26 -15.12 -0.13
N ALA A 357 -7.62 -15.79 0.96
CA ALA A 357 -8.73 -15.39 1.79
C ALA A 357 -8.34 -15.30 3.27
N ASN A 358 -8.68 -14.20 3.97
CA ASN A 358 -8.56 -14.05 5.43
C ASN A 358 -7.14 -14.15 5.99
N PHE A 359 -6.18 -13.55 5.29
CA PHE A 359 -4.81 -13.40 5.79
C PHE A 359 -4.52 -11.97 6.22
N ALA A 360 -3.68 -11.81 7.23
CA ALA A 360 -3.09 -10.53 7.57
C ALA A 360 -1.58 -10.64 7.41
N PHE A 361 -0.99 -9.78 6.58
CA PHE A 361 0.45 -9.73 6.37
C PHE A 361 0.99 -8.44 6.94
N SER A 362 2.05 -8.53 7.74
CA SER A 362 2.91 -7.39 8.00
C SER A 362 4.29 -7.65 7.41
N SER A 363 4.90 -6.68 6.73
CA SER A 363 6.32 -6.77 6.37
C SER A 363 7.08 -5.58 6.88
N ALA A 364 8.31 -5.78 7.33
CA ALA A 364 9.20 -4.66 7.63
C ALA A 364 9.75 -3.96 6.39
N LEU A 365 9.84 -4.65 5.24
CA LEU A 365 10.71 -4.20 4.14
C LEU A 365 10.31 -4.68 2.73
N ALA A 366 9.35 -5.58 2.56
CA ALA A 366 9.04 -6.14 1.25
C ALA A 366 8.19 -5.20 0.39
N SER A 367 8.58 -5.03 -0.88
CA SER A 367 7.86 -4.22 -1.88
C SER A 367 6.52 -4.82 -2.32
N ASN A 368 6.32 -6.13 -2.15
CA ASN A 368 5.06 -6.84 -2.43
C ASN A 368 4.94 -8.05 -1.49
N ALA A 369 3.95 -8.09 -0.60
CA ALA A 369 3.64 -9.28 0.20
C ALA A 369 2.93 -10.36 -0.63
N LEU A 370 2.11 -9.94 -1.60
CA LEU A 370 1.40 -10.82 -2.51
C LEU A 370 1.70 -10.38 -3.94
N PRO A 371 2.67 -11.01 -4.64
CA PRO A 371 2.82 -10.84 -6.08
C PRO A 371 1.84 -11.77 -6.78
N GLY A 372 0.64 -11.27 -7.07
CA GLY A 372 -0.26 -11.89 -8.03
C GLY A 372 0.19 -11.59 -9.46
N SER A 373 0.46 -12.63 -10.23
CA SER A 373 0.35 -12.55 -11.69
C SER A 373 -1.11 -12.75 -12.09
N ASP A 374 -1.36 -12.95 -13.39
CA ASP A 374 -2.69 -12.95 -13.98
C ASP A 374 -3.66 -13.86 -13.22
N GLY A 375 -4.88 -13.34 -13.00
CA GLY A 375 -5.98 -14.09 -12.39
C GLY A 375 -5.91 -14.28 -10.87
N CYS A 376 -4.99 -13.64 -10.14
CA CYS A 376 -5.04 -13.69 -8.68
C CYS A 376 -6.30 -13.03 -8.09
N ARG A 377 -6.81 -13.59 -6.99
CA ARG A 377 -7.90 -13.02 -6.19
C ARG A 377 -7.49 -12.85 -4.74
N VAL A 378 -7.82 -11.71 -4.15
CA VAL A 378 -7.54 -11.42 -2.73
C VAL A 378 -8.85 -11.05 -2.04
N GLU A 379 -9.15 -11.75 -0.94
CA GLU A 379 -10.41 -11.70 -0.22
C GLU A 379 -10.23 -11.51 1.28
N ASN A 380 -10.83 -10.46 1.85
CA ASN A 380 -10.79 -10.21 3.30
C ASN A 380 -9.36 -10.26 3.87
N CYS A 381 -8.39 -9.79 3.11
CA CYS A 381 -6.99 -9.76 3.55
C CYS A 381 -6.63 -8.37 4.09
N LEU A 382 -5.70 -8.37 5.04
CA LEU A 382 -5.09 -7.18 5.60
C LEU A 382 -3.62 -7.11 5.19
N LEU A 383 -3.16 -5.97 4.70
CA LEU A 383 -1.76 -5.70 4.39
C LEU A 383 -1.25 -4.53 5.23
N THR A 384 -0.21 -4.76 6.03
CA THR A 384 0.40 -3.76 6.90
C THR A 384 1.88 -3.58 6.56
N ALA A 385 2.30 -2.36 6.18
CA ALA A 385 3.71 -2.09 5.84
C ALA A 385 4.24 -2.93 4.66
N CYS A 386 3.34 -3.46 3.82
CA CYS A 386 3.64 -4.26 2.64
C CYS A 386 2.68 -3.94 1.48
N GLY A 387 3.03 -4.32 0.27
CA GLY A 387 2.31 -3.95 -0.96
C GLY A 387 1.58 -5.14 -1.57
N LEU A 388 0.60 -4.84 -2.41
CA LEU A 388 -0.01 -5.81 -3.31
C LEU A 388 0.34 -5.44 -4.74
N ALA A 389 0.93 -6.37 -5.49
CA ALA A 389 0.98 -6.28 -6.94
C ALA A 389 0.15 -7.43 -7.47
N SER A 390 -1.03 -7.20 -8.04
CA SER A 390 -1.89 -8.28 -8.53
C SER A 390 -2.60 -7.88 -9.82
N SER A 391 -2.35 -8.56 -10.94
CA SER A 391 -3.10 -8.37 -12.21
C SER A 391 -4.48 -9.05 -12.24
N GLY A 392 -5.12 -9.22 -11.07
CA GLY A 392 -6.39 -9.92 -10.93
C GLY A 392 -7.42 -9.19 -10.06
N ALA A 393 -8.52 -9.87 -9.76
CA ALA A 393 -9.67 -9.28 -9.07
C ALA A 393 -9.42 -9.18 -7.56
N VAL A 394 -9.47 -7.98 -7.00
CA VAL A 394 -9.40 -7.78 -5.54
C VAL A 394 -10.81 -7.60 -4.98
N ARG A 395 -11.16 -8.26 -3.87
CA ARG A 395 -12.47 -8.10 -3.20
C ARG A 395 -12.28 -8.00 -1.69
N GLY A 396 -12.51 -6.84 -1.10
CA GLY A 396 -12.38 -6.69 0.36
C GLY A 396 -10.93 -6.79 0.82
N LEU A 397 -10.04 -6.03 0.20
CA LEU A 397 -8.69 -5.82 0.70
C LEU A 397 -8.69 -4.58 1.59
N SER A 398 -8.20 -4.73 2.82
CA SER A 398 -7.81 -3.62 3.69
C SER A 398 -6.30 -3.46 3.63
N GLY A 399 -5.81 -2.40 3.00
CA GLY A 399 -4.43 -1.99 3.12
C GLY A 399 -4.28 -1.02 4.29
N VAL A 400 -3.14 -1.03 4.98
CA VAL A 400 -2.71 -0.06 5.98
C VAL A 400 -1.20 0.12 5.87
N ASN A 401 -0.71 1.35 5.74
CA ASN A 401 0.72 1.61 5.59
C ASN A 401 1.36 0.85 4.40
N THR A 402 0.63 0.57 3.31
CA THR A 402 1.07 -0.30 2.19
C THR A 402 2.12 0.35 1.27
N CYS A 403 2.97 -0.42 0.58
CA CYS A 403 4.40 -0.08 0.37
C CYS A 403 5.00 0.59 -0.88
N TYR A 404 6.20 1.15 -0.63
CA TYR A 404 7.36 1.60 -1.42
C TYR A 404 7.16 2.33 -2.76
N SER A 405 6.58 1.75 -3.81
CA SER A 405 6.41 2.44 -5.10
C SER A 405 4.95 2.78 -5.41
N THR A 406 4.04 1.91 -5.00
CA THR A 406 2.62 1.88 -5.39
C THR A 406 1.92 0.94 -4.41
N GLY A 407 0.99 1.40 -3.57
CA GLY A 407 0.50 0.59 -2.45
C GLY A 407 -0.35 -0.60 -2.88
N VAL A 408 -1.21 -0.39 -3.87
CA VAL A 408 -1.88 -1.45 -4.64
C VAL A 408 -1.60 -1.21 -6.11
N VAL A 409 -0.90 -2.16 -6.74
CA VAL A 409 -0.42 -2.08 -8.11
C VAL A 409 -1.22 -3.01 -9.01
N GLN A 410 -1.70 -2.43 -10.12
CA GLN A 410 -2.07 -3.13 -11.36
C GLN A 410 -3.38 -3.94 -11.29
N LEU A 411 -4.52 -3.28 -11.12
CA LEU A 411 -5.83 -3.89 -11.42
C LEU A 411 -6.09 -3.94 -12.95
N GLY A 412 -5.21 -4.60 -13.69
CA GLY A 412 -5.28 -4.74 -15.14
C GLY A 412 -5.87 -6.09 -15.52
N GLY A 413 -7.19 -6.16 -15.71
CA GLY A 413 -7.89 -7.33 -16.20
C GLY A 413 -9.29 -6.96 -16.68
N ASN A 414 -9.70 -7.48 -17.84
CA ASN A 414 -11.02 -7.18 -18.40
C ASN A 414 -12.13 -7.77 -17.49
N ASN A 415 -12.99 -6.92 -16.95
CA ASN A 415 -14.32 -7.23 -16.40
C ASN A 415 -14.47 -7.72 -14.95
N GLN A 416 -13.88 -7.09 -13.93
CA GLN A 416 -14.31 -7.39 -12.55
C GLN A 416 -14.58 -6.13 -11.70
N PRO A 417 -15.75 -6.05 -11.02
CA PRO A 417 -15.99 -5.03 -10.00
C PRO A 417 -15.11 -5.34 -8.78
N VAL A 418 -14.26 -4.37 -8.41
CA VAL A 418 -13.30 -4.49 -7.33
C VAL A 418 -13.72 -3.53 -6.22
N LEU A 419 -14.47 -4.02 -5.22
CA LEU A 419 -14.73 -3.26 -4.00
C LEU A 419 -13.53 -3.45 -3.07
N THR A 420 -12.73 -2.41 -2.89
CA THR A 420 -11.46 -2.48 -2.15
C THR A 420 -11.35 -1.24 -1.29
N ILE A 421 -11.47 -1.44 0.03
CA ILE A 421 -11.33 -0.40 1.03
C ILE A 421 -9.87 -0.30 1.40
N LEU A 422 -9.12 0.49 0.65
CA LEU A 422 -7.74 0.79 0.98
C LEU A 422 -7.73 1.96 1.93
N GLU A 423 -7.03 1.86 3.06
CA GLU A 423 -6.81 2.93 4.01
C GLU A 423 -5.29 3.16 4.15
N ASN A 424 -4.85 4.39 4.35
CA ASN A 424 -3.45 4.71 4.70
C ASN A 424 -2.37 4.15 3.77
N ILE A 425 -2.54 4.36 2.47
CA ILE A 425 -1.52 3.96 1.51
C ILE A 425 -0.35 4.94 1.56
N TYR A 426 0.87 4.43 1.77
CA TYR A 426 2.10 5.22 1.69
C TYR A 426 2.99 4.72 0.54
N ALA A 427 2.89 5.37 -0.62
CA ALA A 427 3.62 4.99 -1.83
C ALA A 427 4.38 6.18 -2.44
N TRP A 428 5.61 5.96 -2.93
CA TRP A 428 6.44 7.00 -3.57
C TRP A 428 5.94 7.44 -4.96
N GLY A 429 5.07 6.68 -5.63
CA GLY A 429 4.55 7.00 -6.97
C GLY A 429 3.04 7.19 -7.08
N GLY A 430 2.27 6.78 -6.07
CA GLY A 430 0.81 6.87 -6.05
C GLY A 430 0.20 5.80 -5.14
N GLY A 431 -0.83 6.15 -4.38
CA GLY A 431 -1.46 5.25 -3.42
C GLY A 431 -2.03 4.03 -4.12
N VAL A 432 -3.03 4.24 -4.97
CA VAL A 432 -3.58 3.18 -5.83
C VAL A 432 -3.17 3.42 -7.27
N THR A 433 -2.54 2.44 -7.90
CA THR A 433 -2.12 2.55 -9.30
C THR A 433 -2.92 1.62 -10.21
N TYR A 434 -3.58 2.20 -11.20
CA TYR A 434 -4.37 1.50 -12.21
C TYR A 434 -3.65 1.51 -13.54
N SER A 435 -3.50 0.35 -14.16
CA SER A 435 -2.88 0.19 -15.47
C SER A 435 -3.73 -0.71 -16.37
N GLY A 436 -4.62 -0.09 -17.14
CA GLY A 436 -5.50 -0.73 -18.11
C GLY A 436 -6.77 -1.38 -17.52
N GLY A 437 -7.67 -1.78 -18.42
CA GLY A 437 -8.97 -2.39 -18.18
C GLY A 437 -10.11 -1.40 -17.94
N ARG A 438 -11.33 -1.79 -18.36
CA ARG A 438 -12.57 -1.23 -17.80
C ARG A 438 -12.74 -1.74 -16.37
N THR A 439 -12.55 -0.84 -15.41
CA THR A 439 -12.58 -1.18 -13.99
C THR A 439 -13.59 -0.31 -13.24
N VAL A 440 -14.39 -0.96 -12.40
CA VAL A 440 -15.26 -0.28 -11.42
C VAL A 440 -14.70 -0.54 -10.03
N VAL A 441 -14.36 0.54 -9.34
CA VAL A 441 -13.80 0.49 -7.99
C VAL A 441 -14.73 1.20 -7.04
N ARG A 442 -14.83 0.71 -5.81
CA ARG A 442 -15.70 1.32 -4.80
C ARG A 442 -14.97 1.43 -3.46
N GLY A 443 -15.29 2.47 -2.69
CA GLY A 443 -14.91 2.62 -1.27
C GLY A 443 -13.42 2.88 -1.03
N ILE A 444 -12.74 3.60 -1.92
CA ILE A 444 -11.30 3.85 -1.80
C ILE A 444 -11.04 4.98 -0.80
N THR A 445 -10.13 4.80 0.16
CA THR A 445 -9.66 5.86 1.07
C THR A 445 -8.13 6.00 1.05
N SER A 446 -7.58 6.80 0.14
CA SER A 446 -6.13 7.02 0.07
C SER A 446 -5.68 8.20 0.94
N ARG A 447 -4.85 7.97 1.96
CA ARG A 447 -4.40 9.03 2.87
C ARG A 447 -2.90 9.03 3.04
N ASN A 448 -2.33 10.22 3.21
CA ASN A 448 -0.93 10.42 3.60
C ASN A 448 0.10 9.79 2.65
N SER A 449 -0.24 9.53 1.38
CA SER A 449 0.73 9.05 0.39
C SER A 449 1.83 10.10 0.16
N SER A 450 3.08 9.65 0.04
CA SER A 450 4.20 10.52 -0.39
C SER A 450 4.09 10.99 -1.85
N GLY A 451 3.24 10.35 -2.66
CA GLY A 451 2.92 10.76 -4.02
C GLY A 451 1.48 11.22 -4.16
N LEU A 452 0.77 10.56 -5.07
CA LEU A 452 -0.62 10.82 -5.41
C LEU A 452 -1.56 9.96 -4.58
N GLY A 453 -2.81 10.35 -4.37
CA GLY A 453 -3.84 9.47 -3.79
C GLY A 453 -4.15 8.30 -4.71
N LEU A 454 -4.52 8.59 -5.96
CA LEU A 454 -4.76 7.65 -7.05
C LEU A 454 -3.92 8.04 -8.27
N ASN A 455 -3.34 7.04 -8.93
CA ASN A 455 -2.55 7.18 -10.15
C ASN A 455 -3.11 6.25 -11.24
N PHE A 456 -3.78 6.82 -12.23
CA PHE A 456 -4.21 6.08 -13.41
C PHE A 456 -3.11 6.17 -14.47
N SER A 457 -2.27 5.15 -14.59
CA SER A 457 -1.13 5.10 -15.50
C SER A 457 -1.19 3.87 -16.40
N GLY A 458 -1.33 4.03 -17.71
CA GLY A 458 -1.44 2.88 -18.63
C GLY A 458 -1.65 3.28 -20.08
N ASN A 459 -1.65 2.28 -20.98
CA ASN A 459 -1.79 2.47 -22.42
C ASN A 459 -3.25 2.91 -22.74
N PRO A 460 -3.48 3.97 -23.53
CA PRO A 460 -4.78 4.63 -23.80
C PRO A 460 -5.79 3.82 -24.64
N GLY A 461 -5.96 2.52 -24.39
CA GLY A 461 -7.20 1.89 -24.83
C GLY A 461 -8.34 2.66 -24.17
N ASN A 462 -9.29 3.21 -24.95
CA ASN A 462 -10.41 4.07 -24.52
C ASN A 462 -11.30 3.44 -23.42
N GLU A 463 -10.75 3.23 -22.24
CA GLU A 463 -11.35 2.47 -21.15
C GLU A 463 -11.82 3.46 -20.10
N SER A 464 -13.13 3.45 -19.86
CA SER A 464 -13.73 4.22 -18.79
C SER A 464 -13.44 3.54 -17.46
N ILE A 465 -12.71 4.21 -16.59
CA ILE A 465 -12.52 3.79 -15.21
C ILE A 465 -13.60 4.47 -14.36
N CYS A 466 -14.33 3.70 -13.56
CA CYS A 466 -15.34 4.24 -12.66
C CYS A 466 -14.91 4.03 -11.20
N VAL A 467 -14.94 5.08 -10.39
CA VAL A 467 -14.64 5.05 -8.96
C VAL A 467 -15.84 5.55 -8.19
N ASP A 468 -16.37 4.76 -7.26
CA ASP A 468 -17.45 5.16 -6.37
C ASP A 468 -16.92 5.33 -4.93
N ASP A 469 -17.42 6.31 -4.20
CA ASP A 469 -17.11 6.54 -2.78
C ASP A 469 -15.61 6.72 -2.53
N LEU A 470 -15.02 7.72 -3.19
CA LEU A 470 -13.60 8.04 -3.08
C LEU A 470 -13.34 8.99 -1.89
N VAL A 471 -12.26 8.75 -1.16
CA VAL A 471 -11.68 9.69 -0.21
C VAL A 471 -10.18 9.77 -0.44
N THR A 472 -9.65 10.97 -0.74
CA THR A 472 -8.21 11.25 -0.72
C THR A 472 -7.92 12.38 0.26
N ILE A 473 -6.94 12.20 1.16
CA ILE A 473 -6.58 13.23 2.15
C ILE A 473 -5.06 13.27 2.38
N ASN A 474 -4.49 14.48 2.44
CA ASN A 474 -3.09 14.71 2.83
C ASN A 474 -2.04 13.98 1.98
N ASN A 475 -2.33 13.70 0.71
CA ASN A 475 -1.36 13.15 -0.23
C ASN A 475 -0.41 14.26 -0.72
N GLN A 476 0.90 14.02 -0.75
CA GLN A 476 1.91 15.09 -0.91
C GLN A 476 1.90 15.73 -2.31
N THR A 477 1.67 14.95 -3.37
CA THR A 477 1.70 15.46 -4.76
C THR A 477 0.32 15.90 -5.25
N GLY A 478 -0.72 15.15 -4.90
CA GLY A 478 -2.10 15.46 -5.29
C GLY A 478 -3.08 14.31 -5.01
N GLY A 479 -4.37 14.57 -5.19
CA GLY A 479 -5.42 13.58 -4.97
C GLY A 479 -5.43 12.53 -6.08
N ILE A 480 -5.58 12.99 -7.32
CA ILE A 480 -5.77 12.13 -8.50
C ILE A 480 -4.79 12.51 -9.60
N PHE A 481 -4.22 11.51 -10.26
CA PHE A 481 -3.45 11.70 -11.48
C PHE A 481 -3.95 10.79 -12.60
N THR A 482 -4.08 11.33 -13.80
CA THR A 482 -4.42 10.53 -15.00
C THR A 482 -3.33 10.61 -16.05
N GLY A 483 -2.97 9.47 -16.63
CA GLY A 483 -2.13 9.36 -17.80
C GLY A 483 -2.77 9.95 -19.07
N ILE A 484 -2.00 9.93 -20.17
CA ILE A 484 -2.46 10.41 -21.48
C ILE A 484 -3.62 9.52 -21.97
N GLY A 485 -4.72 10.14 -22.40
CA GLY A 485 -5.86 9.43 -23.02
C GLY A 485 -6.76 8.66 -22.06
N ILE A 486 -6.59 8.84 -20.74
CA ILE A 486 -7.39 8.12 -19.73
C ILE A 486 -8.58 8.96 -19.29
N ASN A 487 -9.77 8.36 -19.34
CA ASN A 487 -11.02 8.96 -18.88
C ASN A 487 -11.50 8.29 -17.59
N VAL A 488 -11.55 9.07 -16.51
CA VAL A 488 -11.98 8.60 -15.20
C VAL A 488 -13.33 9.23 -14.85
N ARG A 489 -14.26 8.42 -14.36
CA ARG A 489 -15.53 8.86 -13.79
C ARG A 489 -15.55 8.52 -12.31
N ILE A 490 -15.85 9.50 -11.48
CA ILE A 490 -15.84 9.37 -10.03
C ILE A 490 -17.21 9.81 -9.50
N ARG A 491 -17.75 9.06 -8.54
CA ARG A 491 -19.01 9.37 -7.88
C ARG A 491 -18.80 9.45 -6.38
N ASN A 492 -19.34 10.50 -5.75
CA ASN A 492 -19.28 10.72 -4.31
C ASN A 492 -17.84 10.74 -3.77
N ALA A 493 -17.06 11.76 -4.17
CA ALA A 493 -15.65 11.89 -3.82
C ALA A 493 -15.41 12.95 -2.75
N LEU A 494 -14.47 12.73 -1.83
CA LEU A 494 -13.80 13.76 -1.04
C LEU A 494 -12.34 13.81 -1.47
N ILE A 495 -11.89 14.91 -2.10
CA ILE A 495 -10.51 15.07 -2.58
C ILE A 495 -9.88 16.25 -1.84
N ASN A 496 -9.32 15.98 -0.66
CA ASN A 496 -8.81 17.02 0.23
C ASN A 496 -7.29 17.19 0.08
N GLU A 497 -6.87 17.56 -1.12
CA GLU A 497 -5.50 17.89 -1.48
C GLU A 497 -5.41 19.30 -2.06
N ALA A 498 -4.25 19.95 -1.89
CA ALA A 498 -4.00 21.24 -2.54
C ALA A 498 -4.06 21.15 -4.08
N THR A 499 -3.66 19.99 -4.62
CA THR A 499 -3.81 19.64 -6.04
C THR A 499 -4.77 18.47 -6.15
N GLU A 500 -6.03 18.74 -6.49
CA GLU A 500 -7.06 17.70 -6.62
C GLU A 500 -6.79 16.78 -7.82
N PHE A 501 -6.45 17.37 -8.99
CA PHE A 501 -6.28 16.66 -10.26
C PHE A 501 -4.94 17.01 -10.92
N GLY A 502 -4.18 15.99 -11.29
CA GLY A 502 -2.98 16.05 -12.12
C GLY A 502 -3.13 15.23 -13.39
N PHE A 503 -2.40 15.59 -14.44
CA PHE A 503 -2.51 14.95 -15.75
C PHE A 503 -1.13 14.75 -16.38
N ALA A 504 -0.93 13.60 -17.04
CA ALA A 504 0.16 13.40 -17.99
C ALA A 504 -0.33 13.82 -19.39
N GLY A 505 0.29 14.84 -19.98
CA GLY A 505 -0.01 15.28 -21.34
C GLY A 505 -1.38 15.96 -21.50
N ASN A 506 -1.99 15.82 -22.68
CA ASN A 506 -3.05 16.71 -23.15
C ASN A 506 -4.44 16.06 -23.28
N ASP A 507 -4.57 14.75 -23.13
CA ASP A 507 -5.77 14.00 -23.58
C ASP A 507 -6.49 13.23 -22.45
N GLY A 508 -6.19 13.51 -21.18
CA GLY A 508 -6.87 12.89 -20.04
C GLY A 508 -8.08 13.69 -19.56
N MET A 509 -9.08 13.01 -18.97
CA MET A 509 -10.25 13.69 -18.39
C MET A 509 -10.70 13.00 -17.10
N VAL A 510 -11.06 13.80 -16.10
CA VAL A 510 -11.67 13.32 -14.85
C VAL A 510 -13.04 13.96 -14.70
N SER A 511 -14.09 13.15 -14.68
CA SER A 511 -15.45 13.57 -14.32
C SER A 511 -15.73 13.16 -12.88
N VAL A 512 -16.20 14.08 -12.06
CA VAL A 512 -16.56 13.85 -10.66
C VAL A 512 -18.00 14.29 -10.44
N GLU A 513 -18.84 13.36 -10.01
CA GLU A 513 -20.20 13.63 -9.54
C GLU A 513 -20.17 13.79 -8.02
N SER A 514 -20.64 14.93 -7.53
CA SER A 514 -20.61 15.29 -6.11
C SER A 514 -19.21 15.30 -5.47
N LEU A 515 -18.34 16.20 -5.95
CA LEU A 515 -17.05 16.50 -5.33
C LEU A 515 -17.25 17.03 -3.89
N ASP A 516 -16.31 16.73 -3.00
CA ASP A 516 -16.36 16.97 -1.55
C ASP A 516 -17.54 16.32 -0.83
N LYS A 517 -18.12 15.28 -1.44
CA LYS A 517 -19.37 14.64 -1.02
C LYS A 517 -20.54 15.63 -0.93
N ILE A 518 -20.51 16.70 -1.72
CA ILE A 518 -21.57 17.71 -1.81
C ILE A 518 -22.39 17.45 -3.07
N SER A 519 -23.67 17.13 -2.91
CA SER A 519 -24.57 16.88 -4.05
C SER A 519 -24.62 18.08 -4.99
N GLY A 520 -24.41 17.82 -6.29
CA GLY A 520 -24.42 18.85 -7.34
C GLY A 520 -23.13 19.65 -7.48
N ASN A 521 -22.10 19.37 -6.67
CA ASN A 521 -20.74 19.90 -6.87
C ASN A 521 -20.01 19.09 -7.95
N ASP A 522 -20.56 19.08 -9.17
CA ASP A 522 -20.07 18.25 -10.27
C ASP A 522 -18.94 18.96 -11.02
N VAL A 523 -17.88 18.21 -11.33
CA VAL A 523 -16.65 18.73 -11.94
C VAL A 523 -16.24 17.87 -13.13
N LEU A 524 -15.82 18.52 -14.22
CA LEU A 524 -15.10 17.89 -15.32
C LEU A 524 -13.73 18.54 -15.43
N ALA A 525 -12.68 17.85 -15.02
CA ALA A 525 -11.30 18.33 -15.07
C ALA A 525 -10.56 17.81 -16.31
N HIS A 526 -9.77 18.68 -16.92
CA HIS A 526 -8.96 18.45 -18.12
C HIS A 526 -7.57 19.10 -17.90
N PRO A 527 -6.48 18.64 -18.54
CA PRO A 527 -5.15 19.24 -18.42
C PRO A 527 -5.09 20.75 -18.70
N TRP A 528 -6.06 21.26 -19.45
CA TRP A 528 -6.10 22.66 -19.90
C TRP A 528 -7.18 23.51 -19.22
N GLY A 529 -8.02 22.91 -18.38
CA GLY A 529 -9.13 23.63 -17.76
C GLY A 529 -10.12 22.72 -17.04
N ARG A 530 -11.22 23.30 -16.59
CA ARG A 530 -12.30 22.55 -15.94
C ARG A 530 -13.68 23.11 -16.25
N MET A 531 -14.68 22.24 -16.21
CA MET A 531 -16.09 22.58 -16.13
C MET A 531 -16.59 22.34 -14.71
N THR A 532 -17.37 23.25 -14.15
CA THR A 532 -18.00 23.06 -12.82
C THR A 532 -19.44 23.53 -12.85
N ARG A 533 -20.35 22.78 -12.23
CA ARG A 533 -21.73 23.24 -12.05
C ARG A 533 -21.78 24.37 -11.01
N GLN A 534 -22.59 25.39 -11.24
CA GLN A 534 -22.81 26.46 -10.26
C GLN A 534 -24.22 27.05 -10.36
N THR A 535 -24.59 27.81 -9.34
CA THR A 535 -25.89 28.48 -9.22
C THR A 535 -25.81 30.01 -9.13
N ALA A 536 -24.60 30.59 -9.03
CA ALA A 536 -24.43 32.03 -8.80
C ALA A 536 -24.55 32.89 -10.07
N VAL A 537 -24.20 32.34 -11.23
CA VAL A 537 -24.25 33.04 -12.53
C VAL A 537 -25.04 32.19 -13.50
N VAL A 538 -26.29 32.56 -13.72
CA VAL A 538 -27.25 31.86 -14.59
C VAL A 538 -27.94 32.86 -15.52
N ASP A 539 -28.51 32.37 -16.61
CA ASP A 539 -29.35 33.14 -17.54
C ASP A 539 -30.83 32.93 -17.17
N THR A 540 -31.32 31.71 -17.37
CA THR A 540 -32.76 31.34 -17.26
C THR A 540 -33.01 30.06 -16.47
N GLN A 541 -32.02 29.19 -16.34
CA GLN A 541 -32.08 27.90 -15.65
C GLN A 541 -31.63 28.01 -14.19
N ALA A 542 -31.89 26.97 -13.40
CA ALA A 542 -31.48 26.91 -12.00
C ALA A 542 -29.96 26.76 -11.79
N SER A 543 -29.22 26.34 -12.82
CA SER A 543 -27.76 26.22 -12.77
C SER A 543 -27.15 26.38 -14.15
N SER A 544 -25.92 26.91 -14.19
CA SER A 544 -25.08 26.95 -15.40
C SER A 544 -23.83 26.08 -15.23
N LEU A 545 -23.14 25.84 -16.33
CA LEU A 545 -21.83 25.20 -16.32
C LEU A 545 -20.75 26.28 -16.48
N ARG A 546 -19.91 26.45 -15.47
CA ARG A 546 -18.72 27.31 -15.51
C ARG A 546 -17.63 26.61 -16.29
N VAL A 547 -17.05 27.27 -17.27
CA VAL A 547 -15.86 26.81 -18.00
C VAL A 547 -14.67 27.68 -17.61
N GLN A 548 -13.60 27.08 -17.11
CA GLN A 548 -12.40 27.79 -16.68
C GLN A 548 -11.18 27.23 -17.42
N VAL A 549 -10.45 28.07 -18.14
CA VAL A 549 -9.14 27.72 -18.71
C VAL A 549 -8.10 27.82 -17.60
N THR A 550 -7.30 26.78 -17.38
CA THR A 550 -6.28 26.76 -16.31
C THR A 550 -4.85 26.69 -16.87
N SER A 551 -4.68 26.40 -18.17
CA SER A 551 -3.38 26.29 -18.82
C SER A 551 -3.19 27.35 -19.90
N THR A 552 -1.99 27.92 -19.97
CA THR A 552 -1.57 28.79 -21.09
C THR A 552 -1.39 28.04 -22.40
N ASN A 553 -1.35 26.70 -22.36
CA ASN A 553 -1.29 25.86 -23.55
C ASN A 553 -2.63 25.80 -24.29
N ALA A 554 -3.73 26.17 -23.63
CA ALA A 554 -5.01 26.37 -24.30
C ALA A 554 -4.92 27.60 -25.21
N ILE A 555 -4.73 27.36 -26.50
CA ILE A 555 -4.58 28.38 -27.54
C ILE A 555 -5.59 28.15 -28.66
N SER A 556 -5.78 29.10 -29.57
CA SER A 556 -6.78 28.98 -30.64
C SER A 556 -6.60 27.74 -31.54
N ARG A 557 -5.37 27.26 -31.71
CA ARG A 557 -5.06 26.03 -32.49
C ARG A 557 -5.26 24.74 -31.68
N ALA A 558 -5.22 24.81 -30.36
CA ALA A 558 -5.37 23.71 -29.42
C ALA A 558 -6.18 24.19 -28.21
N PRO A 559 -7.49 24.49 -28.39
CA PRO A 559 -8.30 25.04 -27.32
C PRO A 559 -8.60 23.97 -26.28
N LEU A 560 -8.93 24.38 -25.05
CA LEU A 560 -9.64 23.52 -24.10
C LEU A 560 -10.90 23.01 -24.79
N ARG A 561 -11.05 21.69 -24.90
CA ARG A 561 -12.24 21.03 -25.45
C ARG A 561 -12.89 20.26 -24.32
N LEU A 562 -14.17 20.52 -24.08
CA LEU A 562 -14.94 19.82 -23.06
C LEU A 562 -16.22 19.29 -23.73
N PRO A 563 -16.47 17.97 -23.69
CA PRO A 563 -17.62 17.38 -24.34
C PRO A 563 -18.91 17.92 -23.71
N LEU A 564 -19.81 18.41 -24.55
CA LEU A 564 -21.12 18.90 -24.13
C LEU A 564 -22.16 17.78 -24.13
N GLY A 565 -22.06 16.86 -25.08
CA GLY A 565 -22.98 15.74 -25.22
C GLY A 565 -22.97 15.15 -26.62
N GLN A 566 -23.81 14.13 -26.79
CA GLN A 566 -24.06 13.47 -28.07
C GLN A 566 -25.44 13.85 -28.60
N PHE A 567 -25.51 14.17 -29.89
CA PHE A 567 -26.72 14.66 -30.55
C PHE A 567 -26.98 13.86 -31.82
N GLU A 568 -28.20 13.40 -32.00
CA GLU A 568 -28.63 12.80 -33.26
C GLU A 568 -28.96 13.89 -34.28
N ILE A 569 -28.33 13.82 -35.45
CA ILE A 569 -28.55 14.74 -36.56
C ILE A 569 -28.98 14.00 -37.82
N THR A 570 -29.88 14.59 -38.58
CA THR A 570 -30.39 14.02 -39.83
C THR A 570 -29.55 14.51 -41.01
N ARG A 571 -28.98 13.58 -41.78
CA ARG A 571 -28.20 13.88 -42.99
C ARG A 571 -29.11 14.43 -44.09
N GLY A 572 -28.59 15.40 -44.85
CA GLY A 572 -29.35 16.12 -45.87
C GLY A 572 -30.23 17.24 -45.30
N VAL A 573 -30.25 17.43 -43.98
CA VAL A 573 -30.98 18.49 -43.28
C VAL A 573 -29.99 19.37 -42.54
N THR A 574 -30.08 20.69 -42.72
CA THR A 574 -29.31 21.63 -41.91
C THR A 574 -29.82 21.57 -40.48
N THR A 575 -28.95 21.14 -39.56
CA THR A 575 -29.24 21.14 -38.12
C THR A 575 -28.58 22.36 -37.49
N THR A 576 -29.34 23.10 -36.69
CA THR A 576 -28.83 24.26 -35.95
C THR A 576 -28.76 23.92 -34.47
N ILE A 577 -27.57 24.06 -33.90
CA ILE A 577 -27.31 23.86 -32.47
C ILE A 577 -27.04 25.23 -31.85
N ALA A 578 -27.86 25.63 -30.89
CA ALA A 578 -27.76 26.90 -30.19
C ALA A 578 -27.52 26.68 -28.69
N ILE A 579 -26.66 27.50 -28.09
CA ILE A 579 -26.39 27.47 -26.65
C ILE A 579 -26.25 28.90 -26.11
N ARG A 580 -26.69 29.14 -24.88
CA ARG A 580 -26.49 30.43 -24.20
C ARG A 580 -25.10 30.44 -23.57
N MET A 581 -24.29 31.46 -23.88
CA MET A 581 -22.94 31.62 -23.36
C MET A 581 -22.73 33.01 -22.74
N ARG A 582 -21.91 33.08 -21.69
CA ARG A 582 -21.41 34.31 -21.08
C ARG A 582 -19.92 34.15 -20.75
N ARG A 583 -19.17 35.24 -20.70
CA ARG A 583 -17.79 35.29 -20.20
C ARG A 583 -17.62 36.48 -19.26
N ASP A 584 -16.79 36.38 -18.24
CA ASP A 584 -16.52 37.49 -17.31
C ASP A 584 -15.47 38.50 -17.83
N ASN A 585 -14.68 38.10 -18.84
CA ASN A 585 -13.65 38.91 -19.45
C ASN A 585 -13.51 38.60 -20.94
N THR A 586 -13.27 39.61 -21.78
CA THR A 586 -13.10 39.46 -23.23
C THR A 586 -11.77 38.83 -23.64
N GLY A 587 -10.81 38.71 -22.72
CA GLY A 587 -9.58 37.94 -22.93
C GLY A 587 -9.78 36.42 -22.96
N LEU A 588 -10.98 35.94 -22.59
CA LEU A 588 -11.41 34.54 -22.80
C LEU A 588 -12.19 34.44 -24.11
N SER A 589 -11.74 33.56 -24.99
CA SER A 589 -12.52 33.11 -26.15
C SER A 589 -13.25 31.82 -25.77
N ILE A 590 -14.56 31.76 -26.01
CA ILE A 590 -15.40 30.59 -25.74
C ILE A 590 -16.38 30.38 -26.90
N GLY A 591 -16.72 29.14 -27.21
CA GLY A 591 -17.63 28.81 -28.29
C GLY A 591 -17.99 27.33 -28.41
N LEU A 592 -18.73 27.00 -29.47
CA LEU A 592 -19.05 25.63 -29.87
C LEU A 592 -18.07 25.13 -30.93
N SER A 593 -17.79 23.84 -30.92
CA SER A 593 -17.01 23.16 -31.94
C SER A 593 -17.60 21.79 -32.28
N TYR A 594 -17.59 21.48 -33.58
CA TYR A 594 -17.79 20.14 -34.11
C TYR A 594 -16.52 19.69 -34.85
N LEU A 595 -15.96 18.54 -34.44
CA LEU A 595 -14.80 17.92 -35.09
C LEU A 595 -15.25 16.84 -36.09
N PRO A 596 -14.71 16.84 -37.32
CA PRO A 596 -15.12 15.90 -38.37
C PRO A 596 -14.59 14.46 -38.17
N THR A 597 -13.99 14.14 -37.01
CA THR A 597 -13.46 12.80 -36.70
C THR A 597 -14.53 11.71 -36.67
N GLU A 598 -15.80 12.09 -36.57
CA GLU A 598 -16.94 11.19 -36.58
C GLU A 598 -17.46 10.89 -37.99
N GLY A 599 -16.88 11.50 -39.04
CA GLY A 599 -17.17 11.17 -40.43
C GLY A 599 -18.56 11.61 -40.90
N LEU A 600 -19.05 12.75 -40.42
CA LEU A 600 -20.30 13.32 -40.89
C LEU A 600 -20.15 13.76 -42.37
N PRO A 601 -20.87 13.13 -43.33
CA PRO A 601 -20.65 13.39 -44.74
C PRO A 601 -20.91 14.86 -45.09
N GLY A 602 -20.05 15.44 -45.93
CA GLY A 602 -20.16 16.85 -46.34
C GLY A 602 -19.53 17.86 -45.39
N ILE A 603 -19.15 17.47 -44.17
CA ILE A 603 -18.39 18.32 -43.24
C ILE A 603 -16.99 17.75 -43.06
N THR A 604 -16.03 18.31 -43.79
CA THR A 604 -14.64 17.81 -43.84
C THR A 604 -13.67 18.60 -42.96
N THR A 605 -14.10 19.74 -42.44
CA THR A 605 -13.31 20.62 -41.58
C THR A 605 -14.04 20.90 -40.27
N GLU A 606 -13.27 21.20 -39.23
CA GLU A 606 -13.84 21.63 -37.95
C GLU A 606 -14.74 22.86 -38.13
N GLN A 607 -15.97 22.77 -37.61
CA GLN A 607 -16.90 23.89 -37.58
C GLN A 607 -16.86 24.54 -36.20
N ARG A 608 -16.77 25.86 -36.14
CA ARG A 608 -16.71 26.62 -34.88
C ARG A 608 -17.68 27.80 -34.89
N ALA A 609 -18.29 28.08 -33.75
CA ALA A 609 -19.05 29.29 -33.51
C ALA A 609 -18.58 29.90 -32.19
N LEU A 610 -18.12 31.15 -32.20
CA LEU A 610 -17.54 31.82 -31.02
C LEU A 610 -18.48 32.89 -30.47
N MET A 611 -18.45 33.07 -29.15
CA MET A 611 -19.08 34.19 -28.47
C MET A 611 -18.40 35.52 -28.86
N THR A 612 -19.19 36.53 -29.19
CA THR A 612 -18.72 37.87 -29.58
C THR A 612 -19.13 38.97 -28.60
N ALA A 613 -20.12 38.72 -27.74
CA ALA A 613 -20.64 39.70 -26.81
C ALA A 613 -19.59 40.19 -25.79
N ALA A 614 -19.86 41.37 -25.25
CA ALA A 614 -19.05 41.99 -24.21
C ALA A 614 -18.98 41.11 -22.95
N ALA A 615 -17.99 41.38 -22.09
CA ALA A 615 -17.90 40.74 -20.78
C ALA A 615 -19.21 40.90 -20.00
N ASN A 616 -19.55 39.87 -19.23
CA ASN A 616 -20.72 39.76 -18.37
C ASN A 616 -22.09 39.80 -19.07
N THR A 617 -22.14 39.64 -20.40
CA THR A 617 -23.38 39.60 -21.19
C THR A 617 -23.66 38.19 -21.70
N TRP A 618 -24.91 37.73 -21.63
CA TRP A 618 -25.33 36.44 -22.21
C TRP A 618 -25.64 36.57 -23.71
N GLU A 619 -25.16 35.64 -24.52
CA GLU A 619 -25.32 35.57 -25.98
C GLU A 619 -25.79 34.17 -26.39
N THR A 620 -26.64 34.08 -27.42
CA THR A 620 -26.95 32.80 -28.06
C THR A 620 -25.90 32.51 -29.13
N VAL A 621 -25.01 31.56 -28.87
CA VAL A 621 -24.01 31.10 -29.83
C VAL A 621 -24.61 29.96 -30.65
N THR A 622 -24.55 30.09 -31.98
CA THR A 622 -25.24 29.19 -32.91
C THR A 622 -24.25 28.54 -33.88
N LEU A 623 -24.28 27.20 -33.96
CA LEU A 623 -23.51 26.40 -34.90
C LEU A 623 -24.48 25.68 -35.84
N SER A 624 -24.35 25.92 -37.16
CA SER A 624 -25.16 25.25 -38.17
C SER A 624 -24.34 24.20 -38.91
N LEU A 625 -24.85 22.97 -38.95
CA LEU A 625 -24.23 21.83 -39.62
C LEU A 625 -25.12 21.39 -40.78
N SER A 626 -24.54 21.29 -41.98
CA SER A 626 -25.26 20.89 -43.20
C SER A 626 -24.66 19.61 -43.79
N PRO A 627 -24.87 18.44 -43.14
CA PRO A 627 -24.38 17.16 -43.64
C PRO A 627 -25.03 16.76 -44.97
N THR A 628 -24.27 16.11 -45.85
CA THR A 628 -24.79 15.52 -47.08
C THR A 628 -25.25 14.08 -46.89
N GLY A 629 -26.03 13.56 -47.84
CA GLY A 629 -26.53 12.17 -47.82
C GLY A 629 -27.86 12.02 -47.07
N SER A 630 -28.16 10.79 -46.66
CA SER A 630 -29.40 10.42 -45.97
C SER A 630 -29.12 9.56 -44.72
N GLY A 631 -30.12 9.44 -43.85
CA GLY A 631 -30.04 8.72 -42.57
C GLY A 631 -29.73 9.64 -41.39
N THR A 632 -29.66 9.09 -40.18
CA THR A 632 -29.26 9.83 -38.97
C THR A 632 -27.86 9.43 -38.53
N GLN A 633 -27.20 10.32 -37.80
CA GLN A 633 -25.89 10.08 -37.23
C GLN A 633 -25.79 10.75 -35.86
N ILE A 634 -25.19 10.04 -34.90
CA ILE A 634 -24.83 10.63 -33.61
C ILE A 634 -23.52 11.40 -33.78
N ILE A 635 -23.51 12.66 -33.35
CA ILE A 635 -22.31 13.47 -33.26
C ILE A 635 -21.99 13.88 -31.83
N SER A 636 -20.73 14.08 -31.51
CA SER A 636 -20.26 14.69 -30.27
C SER A 636 -19.96 16.17 -30.50
N LEU A 637 -20.50 17.03 -29.63
CA LEU A 637 -20.23 18.46 -29.67
C LEU A 637 -19.36 18.86 -28.48
N ASP A 638 -18.39 19.73 -28.73
CA ASP A 638 -17.51 20.28 -27.70
C ASP A 638 -17.81 21.75 -27.44
N VAL A 639 -17.63 22.16 -26.19
CA VAL A 639 -17.34 23.55 -25.85
C VAL A 639 -15.85 23.78 -25.97
N ILE A 640 -15.46 24.79 -26.73
CA ILE A 640 -14.07 25.22 -26.87
C ILE A 640 -13.81 26.50 -26.10
N ALA A 641 -12.67 26.58 -25.41
CA ALA A 641 -12.23 27.78 -24.72
C ALA A 641 -10.71 27.97 -24.76
N TRP A 642 -10.24 29.22 -24.83
CA TRP A 642 -8.82 29.57 -24.73
C TRP A 642 -8.61 31.04 -24.34
N GLY A 643 -7.42 31.33 -23.82
CA GLY A 643 -7.07 32.67 -23.34
C GLY A 643 -7.54 32.94 -21.91
N GLY A 644 -6.70 33.64 -21.13
CA GLY A 644 -7.00 34.07 -19.77
C GLY A 644 -7.20 32.94 -18.74
N THR A 645 -6.12 32.51 -18.09
CA THR A 645 -6.13 31.39 -17.13
C THR A 645 -6.86 31.67 -15.80
N THR A 646 -7.37 32.89 -15.62
CA THR A 646 -8.11 33.34 -14.45
C THR A 646 -9.54 33.76 -14.78
N PHE A 647 -9.95 33.67 -16.04
CA PHE A 647 -11.28 34.09 -16.52
C PHE A 647 -12.25 32.92 -16.55
N ASN A 648 -13.55 33.22 -16.50
CA ASN A 648 -14.63 32.26 -16.46
C ASN A 648 -15.58 32.47 -17.64
N GLY A 649 -15.87 31.37 -18.33
CA GLY A 649 -16.99 31.21 -19.24
C GLY A 649 -18.16 30.53 -18.52
N TYR A 650 -19.35 30.69 -19.06
CA TYR A 650 -20.58 30.15 -18.52
C TYR A 650 -21.42 29.69 -19.70
N ILE A 651 -21.99 28.50 -19.62
CA ILE A 651 -22.89 27.96 -20.65
C ILE A 651 -24.19 27.48 -20.02
N GLU A 652 -25.27 27.60 -20.77
CA GLU A 652 -26.62 27.21 -20.37
C GLU A 652 -27.49 26.90 -21.60
N SER A 653 -28.61 26.19 -21.39
CA SER A 653 -29.73 26.04 -22.34
C SER A 653 -29.29 25.69 -23.76
N ILE A 654 -29.05 24.41 -24.01
CA ILE A 654 -28.81 23.89 -25.36
C ILE A 654 -30.14 23.63 -26.08
N THR A 655 -30.21 24.03 -27.34
CA THR A 655 -31.32 23.76 -28.26
C THR A 655 -30.77 23.19 -29.55
N VAL A 656 -31.40 22.12 -30.06
CA VAL A 656 -31.10 21.51 -31.36
C VAL A 656 -32.38 21.56 -32.19
N THR A 657 -32.31 22.20 -33.35
CA THR A 657 -33.45 22.42 -34.27
C THR A 657 -33.13 22.00 -35.68
#